data_AF-B8CAA8-F1
#
_entry.id   AF-B8CAA8-F1
#
_cell.length_a   1.000
_cell.length_b   1.000
_cell.length_c   1.000
_cell.angle_alpha   90.00
_cell.angle_beta   90.00
_cell.angle_gamma   90.00
#
_symmetry.space_group_name_H-M   'P 1'
#
loop_
_entity.id
_entity.type
_entity.pdbx_description
1 polymer ?
#
loop_
_entity_poly.entity_id
_entity_poly.type
_entity_poly.pdbx_seq_one_letter_code
_entity_poly.pdbx_strand_id
1 'polypeptide(L)'
;KNAKDVYLDLKTLAENPRVCLRKIELDESTVDGRLRLQPDAFYGRQVQMSMLLHLIQSVTMVGNQPLMATISGYPGTGKSTLVNQIKKPLQERGGCFIEGKFDKSARPDTILSFALNTFFGRVLAANAGDMHMLMRWRIHDAIGSGCNVLMEAIPNLHKLMSEGNSHNESPNAAGTVTSNLGNSYRLKFMFCKLIGAIACKNHPLVLFLDDLQWADDITLDVIRMIMTDPDVHHFLFIGAYRDNEANKSHSLTGKLNEMTEQGVNVVTIKVGPIEKECVNTLDSEALCLPPNLCRPLSTVIHSKTRGIIMFVLKFLESLNNEGLLWLSMSSRRWEFDLNKIRLKEISEDVVQHMTQHMTRLDKKIQMGLRLSACLGPNFDREILLKATKDDAIDLEYFIESCIENGFFNDTGNGQFVWAHDQVHQAAYELIPLAERESFHLLLGSRFFMRASPIEMETMIFFVVDNMNRGLKLIQSSDQKYDLSLLNLQAGEKAIASSAFHSAAKYLMTGLSLLEHDSWERNYSLTIRLYDTASEALLVTGDFSRLSSIIEQPLIFGRNFEDKLNIYNNLVRSLGSSGKTEEAITTAIAVLAQLGEVVPTTITADIYSDEVTSIKRLLHDKSRHDLLSLPMMVDVHKLAAMQFLNHAVIMAYASKPAIMPIIAFRMIKLSIEHGVCNISAFAFGCYGGWLVGALNSDFEGGFRMGRVATELMKRLNAIEIIPRLYTTIYGYINIWKEPFQASLSKHLEAYDIGTSRGDMEIAIFNLF
;
A
#
# COMPACT_ATOMS: atom_id res chain seq x y z
N LYS A 1 59.06 -23.90 -2.44
CA LYS A 1 58.60 -23.04 -3.56
C LYS A 1 59.21 -23.60 -4.83
N ASN A 2 58.42 -24.00 -5.82
CA ASN A 2 58.91 -24.61 -7.05
C ASN A 2 59.31 -23.49 -8.05
N ALA A 3 60.35 -23.68 -8.85
CA ALA A 3 60.84 -22.64 -9.79
C ALA A 3 59.77 -22.20 -10.81
N LYS A 4 58.80 -23.10 -11.08
CA LYS A 4 57.62 -22.83 -11.90
C LYS A 4 56.72 -21.72 -11.32
N ASP A 5 56.60 -21.64 -9.99
CA ASP A 5 55.73 -20.68 -9.31
C ASP A 5 56.32 -19.27 -9.42
N VAL A 6 57.65 -19.15 -9.22
CA VAL A 6 58.38 -17.89 -9.36
C VAL A 6 58.33 -17.36 -10.79
N TYR A 7 58.44 -18.24 -11.78
CA TYR A 7 58.31 -17.87 -13.20
C TYR A 7 56.91 -17.34 -13.53
N LEU A 8 55.86 -17.95 -12.98
CA LEU A 8 54.49 -17.53 -13.21
C LEU A 8 54.18 -16.18 -12.54
N ASP A 9 54.67 -15.97 -11.31
CA ASP A 9 54.55 -14.70 -10.60
C ASP A 9 55.24 -13.57 -11.37
N LEU A 10 56.47 -13.79 -11.85
CA LEU A 10 57.21 -12.82 -12.66
C LEU A 10 56.53 -12.52 -14.00
N LYS A 11 55.94 -13.54 -14.63
CA LYS A 11 55.19 -13.38 -15.87
C LYS A 11 53.91 -12.56 -15.66
N THR A 12 53.18 -12.80 -14.56
CA THR A 12 51.96 -12.06 -14.22
C THR A 12 52.28 -10.59 -13.87
N LEU A 13 53.40 -10.37 -13.18
CA LEU A 13 53.91 -9.04 -12.84
C LEU A 13 54.34 -8.25 -14.08
N ALA A 14 54.89 -8.94 -15.09
CA ALA A 14 55.26 -8.35 -16.38
C ALA A 14 54.03 -8.05 -17.27
N GLU A 15 53.00 -8.91 -17.23
CA GLU A 15 51.80 -8.76 -18.05
C GLU A 15 50.81 -7.72 -17.50
N ASN A 16 50.72 -7.53 -16.18
CA ASN A 16 49.81 -6.56 -15.53
C ASN A 16 50.43 -5.84 -14.32
N PRO A 17 51.46 -4.98 -14.54
CA PRO A 17 52.23 -4.36 -13.45
C PRO A 17 51.38 -3.48 -12.52
N ARG A 18 50.30 -2.86 -13.00
CA ARG A 18 49.39 -2.04 -12.17
C ARG A 18 48.54 -2.85 -11.18
N VAL A 19 48.25 -4.12 -11.48
CA VAL A 19 47.50 -5.01 -10.58
C VAL A 19 48.41 -5.57 -9.49
N CYS A 20 49.67 -5.86 -9.82
CA CYS A 20 50.65 -6.40 -8.89
C CYS A 20 51.36 -5.35 -8.02
N LEU A 21 51.40 -4.08 -8.45
CA LEU A 21 52.05 -2.97 -7.74
C LEU A 21 51.04 -2.01 -7.12
N ARG A 22 50.06 -2.52 -6.35
CA ARG A 22 49.25 -1.65 -5.48
C ARG A 22 50.13 -1.10 -4.36
N LYS A 23 50.13 0.22 -4.20
CA LYS A 23 50.74 0.91 -3.06
C LYS A 23 49.92 0.53 -1.81
N ILE A 24 50.52 -0.20 -0.89
CA ILE A 24 49.88 -0.63 0.36
C ILE A 24 50.10 0.49 1.38
N GLU A 25 49.07 1.28 1.66
CA GLU A 25 49.03 2.10 2.88
C GLU A 25 48.53 1.20 4.01
N LEU A 26 49.44 0.85 4.92
CA LEU A 26 49.12 0.09 6.12
C LEU A 26 48.36 1.02 7.07
N ASP A 27 47.07 0.77 7.28
CA ASP A 27 46.30 1.45 8.32
C ASP A 27 46.46 0.74 9.69
N GLU A 28 46.08 1.41 10.77
CA GLU A 28 46.17 0.88 12.14
C GLU A 28 45.39 -0.44 12.34
N SER A 29 44.38 -0.73 11.52
CA SER A 29 43.58 -1.96 11.61
C SER A 29 44.25 -3.18 10.98
N THR A 30 45.19 -2.96 10.05
CA THR A 30 46.02 -4.03 9.47
C THR A 30 46.99 -4.63 10.50
N VAL A 31 47.24 -3.88 11.58
CA VAL A 31 48.07 -4.29 12.73
C VAL A 31 47.29 -5.22 13.68
N ASP A 32 45.95 -5.16 13.69
CA ASP A 32 45.07 -5.95 14.57
C ASP A 32 44.71 -7.35 14.04
N GLY A 33 45.21 -7.74 12.86
CA GLY A 33 45.03 -9.10 12.31
C GLY A 33 43.59 -9.49 11.95
N ARG A 34 42.66 -8.54 11.81
CA ARG A 34 41.27 -8.79 11.41
C ARG A 34 41.09 -8.73 9.89
N LEU A 35 40.40 -9.72 9.32
CA LEU A 35 40.06 -9.76 7.90
C LEU A 35 39.08 -8.63 7.57
N ARG A 36 39.41 -7.77 6.60
CA ARG A 36 38.51 -6.72 6.12
C ARG A 36 37.89 -7.13 4.79
N LEU A 37 36.62 -7.54 4.83
CA LEU A 37 35.82 -7.74 3.63
C LEU A 37 35.23 -6.38 3.23
N GLN A 38 35.31 -6.02 1.95
CA GLN A 38 34.64 -4.81 1.47
C GLN A 38 33.12 -5.05 1.49
N PRO A 39 32.34 -4.28 2.27
CA PRO A 39 30.90 -4.50 2.40
C PRO A 39 30.14 -4.27 1.08
N ASP A 40 30.70 -3.49 0.16
CA ASP A 40 30.12 -3.16 -1.16
C ASP A 40 30.69 -3.98 -2.31
N ALA A 41 31.40 -5.07 -2.03
CA ALA A 41 32.15 -5.78 -3.05
C ALA A 41 31.26 -6.45 -4.10
N PHE A 42 31.38 -6.01 -5.36
CA PHE A 42 30.52 -6.38 -6.47
C PHE A 42 31.26 -7.30 -7.46
N TYR A 43 31.12 -8.62 -7.28
CA TYR A 43 31.84 -9.63 -8.07
C TYR A 43 30.94 -10.45 -8.98
N GLY A 44 31.36 -10.70 -10.23
CA GLY A 44 30.69 -11.64 -11.13
C GLY A 44 29.28 -11.24 -11.54
N ARG A 45 29.03 -9.93 -11.64
CA ARG A 45 27.71 -9.33 -11.93
C ARG A 45 27.74 -8.29 -13.06
N GLN A 46 28.82 -8.27 -13.84
CA GLN A 46 29.04 -7.28 -14.91
C GLN A 46 27.97 -7.34 -16.01
N VAL A 47 27.52 -8.54 -16.37
CA VAL A 47 26.46 -8.73 -17.38
C VAL A 47 25.13 -8.17 -16.88
N GLN A 48 24.72 -8.56 -15.66
CA GLN A 48 23.48 -8.09 -15.04
C GLN A 48 23.50 -6.57 -14.83
N MET A 49 24.63 -6.01 -14.42
CA MET A 49 24.82 -4.56 -14.31
C MET A 49 24.65 -3.87 -15.65
N SER A 50 25.26 -4.41 -16.71
CA SER A 50 25.16 -3.83 -18.05
C SER A 50 23.72 -3.79 -18.55
N MET A 51 22.92 -4.83 -18.25
CA MET A 51 21.48 -4.86 -18.56
C MET A 51 20.71 -3.75 -17.83
N LEU A 52 20.95 -3.58 -16.52
CA LEU A 52 20.29 -2.52 -15.73
C LEU A 52 20.69 -1.11 -16.19
N LEU A 53 21.97 -0.90 -16.48
CA LEU A 53 22.46 0.39 -17.00
C LEU A 53 21.87 0.72 -18.38
N HIS A 54 21.67 -0.29 -19.23
CA HIS A 54 21.00 -0.13 -20.50
C HIS A 54 19.53 0.29 -20.33
N LEU A 55 18.80 -0.33 -19.39
CA LEU A 55 17.43 0.06 -19.06
C LEU A 55 17.34 1.51 -18.56
N ILE A 56 18.24 1.93 -17.67
CA ILE A 56 18.31 3.31 -17.19
C ILE A 56 18.57 4.27 -18.35
N GLN A 57 19.48 3.91 -19.26
CA GLN A 57 19.76 4.72 -20.44
C GLN A 57 18.51 4.86 -21.33
N SER A 58 17.79 3.77 -21.58
CA SER A 58 16.56 3.78 -22.38
C SER A 58 15.45 4.63 -21.76
N VAL A 59 15.26 4.55 -20.44
CA VAL A 59 14.30 5.38 -19.70
C VAL A 59 14.68 6.86 -19.70
N THR A 60 15.98 7.17 -19.63
CA THR A 60 16.47 8.56 -19.63
C THR A 60 16.40 9.19 -21.03
N MET A 61 16.76 8.45 -22.09
CA MET A 61 16.89 8.99 -23.45
C MET A 61 15.58 8.94 -24.25
N VAL A 62 14.92 7.79 -24.30
CA VAL A 62 13.68 7.61 -25.08
C VAL A 62 12.49 7.90 -24.19
N GLY A 63 12.34 7.15 -23.11
CA GLY A 63 11.35 7.41 -22.05
C GLY A 63 9.87 7.46 -22.46
N ASN A 64 9.52 7.15 -23.70
CA ASN A 64 8.13 7.23 -24.20
C ASN A 64 7.18 6.22 -23.55
N GLN A 65 7.68 5.13 -22.99
CA GLN A 65 6.89 4.10 -22.32
C GLN A 65 7.59 3.65 -21.04
N PRO A 66 6.83 3.19 -20.02
CA PRO A 66 7.41 2.66 -18.81
C PRO A 66 8.12 1.33 -19.09
N LEU A 67 9.26 1.10 -18.45
CA LEU A 67 10.02 -0.16 -18.55
C LEU A 67 9.91 -0.96 -17.26
N MET A 68 9.93 -2.29 -17.37
CA MET A 68 9.88 -3.19 -16.24
C MET A 68 11.04 -4.16 -16.26
N ALA A 69 11.71 -4.30 -15.11
CA ALA A 69 12.71 -5.33 -14.89
C ALA A 69 12.35 -6.17 -13.66
N THR A 70 12.56 -7.47 -13.75
CA THR A 70 12.44 -8.38 -12.60
C THR A 70 13.79 -9.03 -12.32
N ILE A 71 14.17 -9.12 -11.05
CA ILE A 71 15.43 -9.69 -10.60
C ILE A 71 15.13 -10.92 -9.76
N SER A 72 15.49 -12.08 -10.32
CA SER A 72 15.18 -13.38 -9.78
C SER A 72 16.46 -14.04 -9.23
N GLY A 73 16.36 -14.77 -8.13
CA GLY A 73 17.50 -15.53 -7.58
C GLY A 73 17.33 -16.01 -6.14
N TYR A 74 18.19 -16.93 -5.71
CA TYR A 74 18.18 -17.49 -4.35
C TYR A 74 18.44 -16.40 -3.27
N PRO A 75 17.95 -16.55 -2.03
CA PRO A 75 18.32 -15.65 -0.93
C PRO A 75 19.84 -15.49 -0.77
N GLY A 76 20.30 -14.26 -0.54
CA GLY A 76 21.74 -13.99 -0.32
C GLY A 76 22.63 -14.01 -1.58
N THR A 77 22.08 -14.06 -2.79
CA THR A 77 22.86 -13.98 -4.05
C THR A 77 23.30 -12.56 -4.44
N GLY A 78 22.85 -11.54 -3.72
CA GLY A 78 23.22 -10.13 -3.94
C GLY A 78 22.25 -9.33 -4.82
N LYS A 79 20.96 -9.71 -4.89
CA LYS A 79 19.93 -9.00 -5.69
C LYS A 79 19.81 -7.52 -5.30
N SER A 80 19.60 -7.23 -4.02
CA SER A 80 19.46 -5.86 -3.51
C SER A 80 20.76 -5.05 -3.69
N THR A 81 21.92 -5.70 -3.48
CA THR A 81 23.23 -5.09 -3.74
C THR A 81 23.38 -4.71 -5.22
N LEU A 82 22.97 -5.57 -6.15
CA LEU A 82 22.99 -5.27 -7.60
C LEU A 82 22.17 -4.03 -7.95
N VAL A 83 20.97 -3.88 -7.39
CA VAL A 83 20.13 -2.70 -7.64
C VAL A 83 20.72 -1.46 -6.98
N ASN A 84 21.24 -1.56 -5.75
CA ASN A 84 21.81 -0.40 -5.06
C ASN A 84 22.97 0.26 -5.83
N GLN A 85 23.72 -0.50 -6.62
CA GLN A 85 24.79 0.03 -7.47
C GLN A 85 24.29 1.00 -8.55
N ILE A 86 23.01 0.95 -8.92
CA ILE A 86 22.45 1.83 -9.97
C ILE A 86 22.04 3.21 -9.45
N LYS A 87 21.95 3.38 -8.11
CA LYS A 87 21.54 4.65 -7.49
C LYS A 87 22.42 5.82 -7.91
N LYS A 88 23.75 5.63 -7.86
CA LYS A 88 24.72 6.67 -8.20
C LYS A 88 24.69 7.01 -9.72
N PRO A 89 24.78 6.05 -10.65
CA PRO A 89 24.62 6.32 -12.09
C PRO A 89 23.30 7.00 -12.46
N LEU A 90 22.21 6.70 -11.75
CA LEU A 90 20.91 7.34 -11.95
C LEU A 90 20.90 8.79 -11.45
N GLN A 91 21.43 9.05 -10.25
CA GLN A 91 21.54 10.40 -9.68
C GLN A 91 22.43 11.31 -10.52
N GLU A 92 23.53 10.81 -11.07
CA GLU A 92 24.41 11.54 -11.99
C GLU A 92 23.68 12.00 -13.28
N ARG A 93 22.55 11.35 -13.61
CA ARG A 93 21.68 11.68 -14.74
C ARG A 93 20.42 12.46 -14.32
N GLY A 94 20.37 12.96 -13.09
CA GLY A 94 19.23 13.73 -12.55
C GLY A 94 18.01 12.88 -12.17
N GLY A 95 18.15 11.55 -12.14
CA GLY A 95 17.05 10.63 -11.85
C GLY A 95 16.74 10.45 -10.36
N CYS A 96 15.51 10.07 -10.08
CA CYS A 96 14.95 9.84 -8.76
C CYS A 96 14.88 8.33 -8.46
N PHE A 97 15.18 7.93 -7.22
CA PHE A 97 15.12 6.54 -6.78
C PHE A 97 14.18 6.38 -5.58
N ILE A 98 13.16 5.55 -5.73
CA ILE A 98 12.23 5.15 -4.68
C ILE A 98 12.47 3.69 -4.36
N GLU A 99 12.56 3.35 -3.08
CA GLU A 99 12.77 1.97 -2.63
C GLU A 99 11.76 1.56 -1.58
N GLY A 100 11.26 0.33 -1.70
CA GLY A 100 10.43 -0.33 -0.70
C GLY A 100 10.86 -1.78 -0.57
N LYS A 101 10.64 -2.37 0.61
CA LYS A 101 10.92 -3.78 0.87
C LYS A 101 9.69 -4.41 1.48
N PHE A 102 9.23 -5.51 0.91
CA PHE A 102 8.20 -6.33 1.51
C PHE A 102 8.77 -7.18 2.64
N ASP A 103 8.03 -7.27 3.73
CA ASP A 103 8.31 -8.17 4.83
C ASP A 103 7.09 -9.06 5.08
N LYS A 104 7.34 -10.34 5.35
CA LYS A 104 6.34 -11.36 5.65
C LYS A 104 5.47 -10.99 6.86
N SER A 105 6.01 -10.19 7.79
CA SER A 105 5.30 -9.69 8.96
C SER A 105 4.57 -8.37 8.75
N ALA A 106 4.91 -7.60 7.73
CA ALA A 106 4.39 -6.25 7.52
C ALA A 106 3.11 -6.23 6.68
N ARG A 107 2.40 -5.10 6.72
CA ARG A 107 1.19 -4.84 5.94
C ARG A 107 1.56 -4.47 4.49
N PRO A 108 1.33 -5.37 3.49
CA PRO A 108 1.84 -5.17 2.13
C PRO A 108 1.30 -3.91 1.44
N ASP A 109 0.06 -3.55 1.74
CA ASP A 109 -0.67 -2.38 1.22
C ASP A 109 -0.05 -1.03 1.61
N THR A 110 0.78 -0.98 2.65
CA THR A 110 1.39 0.28 3.14
C THR A 110 2.76 0.59 2.57
N ILE A 111 3.37 -0.37 1.85
CA ILE A 111 4.78 -0.26 1.42
C ILE A 111 4.99 0.86 0.40
N LEU A 112 4.06 1.05 -0.54
CA LEU A 112 4.13 2.15 -1.50
C LEU A 112 4.07 3.51 -0.80
N SER A 113 3.12 3.69 0.14
CA SER A 113 2.99 4.93 0.92
C SER A 113 4.26 5.21 1.74
N PHE A 114 4.84 4.19 2.37
CA PHE A 114 6.08 4.32 3.14
C PHE A 114 7.29 4.67 2.25
N ALA A 115 7.42 3.99 1.11
CA ALA A 115 8.50 4.24 0.14
C ALA A 115 8.43 5.67 -0.40
N LEU A 116 7.22 6.13 -0.78
CA LEU A 116 6.99 7.50 -1.21
C LEU A 116 7.23 8.51 -0.10
N ASN A 117 6.78 8.23 1.13
CA ASN A 117 7.02 9.12 2.27
C ASN A 117 8.52 9.30 2.54
N THR A 118 9.29 8.22 2.45
CA THR A 118 10.76 8.26 2.57
C THR A 118 11.38 9.08 1.45
N PHE A 119 10.92 8.90 0.21
CA PHE A 119 11.34 9.69 -0.94
C PHE A 119 11.08 11.19 -0.73
N PHE A 120 9.86 11.59 -0.37
CA PHE A 120 9.54 13.00 -0.13
C PHE A 120 10.32 13.58 1.05
N GLY A 121 10.63 12.78 2.08
CA GLY A 121 11.51 13.19 3.17
C GLY A 121 12.93 13.55 2.68
N ARG A 122 13.48 12.76 1.74
CA ARG A 122 14.77 13.04 1.10
C ARG A 122 14.71 14.28 0.21
N VAL A 123 13.62 14.47 -0.52
CA VAL A 123 13.41 15.67 -1.34
C VAL A 123 13.38 16.91 -0.46
N LEU A 124 12.58 16.92 0.61
CA LEU A 124 12.52 18.04 1.56
C LEU A 124 13.89 18.37 2.19
N ALA A 125 14.71 17.36 2.45
CA ALA A 125 16.05 17.56 3.01
C ALA A 125 17.08 18.11 1.99
N ALA A 126 16.81 17.98 0.69
CA ALA A 126 17.68 18.52 -0.35
C ALA A 126 17.38 20.01 -0.57
N ASN A 127 18.38 20.89 -0.43
CA ASN A 127 18.22 22.33 -0.66
C ASN A 127 18.09 22.65 -2.17
N ALA A 128 16.93 22.39 -2.78
CA ALA A 128 16.67 22.57 -4.21
C ALA A 128 15.34 23.30 -4.48
N GLY A 129 15.26 24.59 -4.10
CA GLY A 129 14.02 25.39 -4.13
C GLY A 129 13.25 25.37 -5.46
N ASP A 130 13.92 25.51 -6.60
CA ASP A 130 13.27 25.52 -7.93
C ASP A 130 12.71 24.15 -8.31
N MET A 131 13.43 23.07 -7.98
CA MET A 131 12.98 21.69 -8.20
C MET A 131 11.75 21.37 -7.34
N HIS A 132 11.70 21.87 -6.10
CA HIS A 132 10.56 21.70 -5.21
C HIS A 132 9.32 22.41 -5.78
N MET A 133 9.47 23.63 -6.29
CA MET A 133 8.36 24.38 -6.88
C MET A 133 7.81 23.69 -8.12
N LEU A 134 8.67 23.24 -9.05
CA LEU A 134 8.25 22.56 -10.26
C LEU A 134 7.56 21.23 -9.97
N MET A 135 8.12 20.43 -9.05
CA MET A 135 7.51 19.14 -8.68
C MET A 135 6.16 19.34 -8.01
N ARG A 136 6.02 20.35 -7.14
CA ARG A 136 4.73 20.69 -6.51
C ARG A 136 3.68 21.09 -7.54
N TRP A 137 4.04 21.93 -8.50
CA TRP A 137 3.13 22.32 -9.57
C TRP A 137 2.66 21.11 -10.37
N ARG A 138 3.57 20.20 -10.76
CA ARG A 138 3.20 18.98 -11.51
C ARG A 138 2.30 18.04 -10.70
N ILE A 139 2.59 17.86 -9.41
CA ILE A 139 1.76 17.03 -8.52
C ILE A 139 0.37 17.66 -8.35
N HIS A 140 0.30 18.98 -8.17
CA HIS A 140 -0.96 19.70 -8.06
C HIS A 140 -1.77 19.62 -9.36
N ASP A 141 -1.13 19.79 -10.51
CA ASP A 141 -1.76 19.70 -11.83
C ASP A 141 -2.31 18.30 -12.12
N ALA A 142 -1.53 17.26 -11.79
CA ALA A 142 -1.91 15.88 -12.06
C ALA A 142 -2.96 15.29 -11.10
N ILE A 143 -3.02 15.76 -9.84
CA ILE A 143 -3.85 15.14 -8.79
C ILE A 143 -4.97 16.09 -8.31
N GLY A 144 -4.81 17.40 -8.50
CA GLY A 144 -5.80 18.42 -8.14
C GLY A 144 -6.30 18.30 -6.69
N SER A 145 -7.61 18.46 -6.51
CA SER A 145 -8.30 18.29 -5.21
C SER A 145 -8.25 16.87 -4.64
N GLY A 146 -7.79 15.88 -5.42
CA GLY A 146 -7.59 14.53 -4.94
C GLY A 146 -6.50 14.43 -3.87
N CYS A 147 -5.53 15.36 -3.87
CA CYS A 147 -4.28 15.29 -3.10
C CYS A 147 -4.46 14.95 -1.61
N ASN A 148 -5.58 15.36 -0.99
CA ASN A 148 -5.86 15.17 0.44
C ASN A 148 -5.73 13.71 0.90
N VAL A 149 -6.23 12.75 0.11
CA VAL A 149 -6.17 11.32 0.47
C VAL A 149 -4.73 10.80 0.48
N LEU A 150 -3.90 11.24 -0.47
CA LEU A 150 -2.48 10.90 -0.48
C LEU A 150 -1.71 11.64 0.62
N MET A 151 -2.12 12.86 0.98
CA MET A 151 -1.50 13.64 2.05
C MET A 151 -1.72 13.01 3.43
N GLU A 152 -2.89 12.39 3.66
CA GLU A 152 -3.15 11.60 4.87
C GLU A 152 -2.26 10.34 4.94
N ALA A 153 -2.05 9.67 3.81
CA ALA A 153 -1.22 8.46 3.74
C ALA A 153 0.31 8.75 3.70
N ILE A 154 0.73 9.93 3.24
CA ILE A 154 2.12 10.29 2.96
C ILE A 154 2.45 11.64 3.63
N PRO A 155 2.83 11.66 4.92
CA PRO A 155 3.04 12.89 5.69
C PRO A 155 4.07 13.87 5.10
N ASN A 156 5.15 13.37 4.48
CA ASN A 156 6.15 14.22 3.84
C ASN A 156 5.66 14.82 2.52
N LEU A 157 4.70 14.20 1.84
CA LEU A 157 4.00 14.82 0.71
C LEU A 157 3.17 16.01 1.21
N HIS A 158 2.45 15.85 2.32
CA HIS A 158 1.70 16.95 2.94
C HIS A 158 2.60 18.15 3.28
N LYS A 159 3.78 17.92 3.88
CA LYS A 159 4.76 18.98 4.16
C LYS A 159 5.24 19.68 2.89
N LEU A 160 5.58 18.92 1.85
CA LEU A 160 5.99 19.49 0.58
C LEU A 160 4.90 20.41 0.00
N MET A 161 3.66 19.92 -0.04
CA MET A 161 2.52 20.68 -0.58
C MET A 161 2.14 21.90 0.27
N SER A 162 2.45 21.91 1.57
CA SER A 162 2.12 23.02 2.48
C SER A 162 3.20 24.11 2.57
N GLU A 163 4.45 23.86 2.15
CA GLU A 163 5.58 24.81 2.11
C GLU A 163 5.44 25.98 1.09
N GLY A 164 4.22 26.42 0.79
CA GLY A 164 3.94 27.52 -0.13
C GLY A 164 2.57 28.19 0.04
N ASN A 165 1.67 27.63 0.86
CA ASN A 165 0.34 28.18 1.10
C ASN A 165 0.29 28.89 2.45
N SER A 166 0.46 30.22 2.44
CA SER A 166 0.07 31.09 3.56
C SER A 166 -1.43 31.45 3.54
N HIS A 167 -2.25 30.70 2.80
CA HIS A 167 -3.70 30.85 2.84
C HIS A 167 -4.30 29.67 3.58
N ASN A 168 -4.86 29.99 4.76
CA ASN A 168 -5.72 29.15 5.57
C ASN A 168 -6.88 28.61 4.72
N GLU A 169 -6.75 27.41 4.20
CA GLU A 169 -7.88 26.51 4.05
C GLU A 169 -7.65 25.35 5.01
N SER A 170 -8.26 25.48 6.20
CA SER A 170 -8.44 24.35 7.09
C SER A 170 -9.19 23.26 6.34
N PRO A 171 -8.81 21.97 6.46
CA PRO A 171 -9.70 20.91 6.00
C PRO A 171 -10.94 21.00 6.89
N ASN A 172 -12.07 21.43 6.32
CA ASN A 172 -13.36 21.30 6.97
C ASN A 172 -13.66 19.80 7.09
N ALA A 173 -13.30 19.24 8.25
CA ALA A 173 -13.89 18.04 8.79
C ALA A 173 -15.36 18.36 9.15
N ALA A 174 -16.22 18.31 8.14
CA ALA A 174 -17.67 18.26 8.32
C ALA A 174 -18.19 17.20 7.36
N GLY A 175 -18.64 16.09 7.94
CA GLY A 175 -18.93 14.87 7.21
C GLY A 175 -20.11 14.99 6.23
N THR A 176 -20.05 14.15 5.21
CA THR A 176 -21.22 13.44 4.71
C THR A 176 -20.77 12.09 4.18
N VAL A 177 -21.46 11.04 4.64
CA VAL A 177 -21.33 9.66 4.17
C VAL A 177 -21.85 9.61 2.73
N THR A 178 -21.00 9.87 1.73
CA THR A 178 -21.37 9.65 0.33
C THR A 178 -20.15 9.29 -0.52
N SER A 179 -20.19 8.06 -1.05
CA SER A 179 -19.30 7.47 -2.08
C SER A 179 -17.88 6.99 -1.69
N ASN A 180 -17.71 6.32 -0.54
CA ASN A 180 -16.46 5.59 -0.24
C ASN A 180 -16.20 4.38 -1.16
N LEU A 181 -17.16 3.96 -2.00
CA LEU A 181 -17.06 2.82 -2.95
C LEU A 181 -15.81 2.90 -3.83
N GLY A 182 -15.42 4.13 -4.15
CA GLY A 182 -14.36 4.42 -5.08
C GLY A 182 -12.95 4.46 -4.48
N ASN A 183 -12.79 4.44 -3.15
CA ASN A 183 -11.51 4.79 -2.53
C ASN A 183 -10.34 3.86 -2.88
N SER A 184 -10.59 2.57 -3.11
CA SER A 184 -9.54 1.65 -3.58
C SER A 184 -9.07 1.99 -5.00
N TYR A 185 -10.00 2.16 -5.96
CA TYR A 185 -9.66 2.54 -7.34
C TYR A 185 -9.11 3.96 -7.45
N ARG A 186 -9.69 4.89 -6.69
CA ARG A 186 -9.19 6.26 -6.50
C ARG A 186 -7.75 6.24 -6.04
N LEU A 187 -7.42 5.52 -4.96
CA LEU A 187 -6.07 5.47 -4.44
C LEU A 187 -5.10 4.86 -5.47
N LYS A 188 -5.50 3.77 -6.14
CA LYS A 188 -4.73 3.16 -7.24
C LYS A 188 -4.45 4.17 -8.36
N PHE A 189 -5.49 4.85 -8.85
CA PHE A 189 -5.40 5.87 -9.90
C PHE A 189 -4.54 7.06 -9.48
N MET A 190 -4.72 7.52 -8.24
CA MET A 190 -3.94 8.61 -7.66
C MET A 190 -2.47 8.26 -7.52
N PHE A 191 -2.12 7.02 -7.15
CA PHE A 191 -0.73 6.55 -7.20
C PHE A 191 -0.18 6.59 -8.63
N CYS A 192 -0.96 6.18 -9.62
CA CYS A 192 -0.54 6.25 -11.04
C CYS A 192 -0.24 7.70 -11.46
N LYS A 193 -1.17 8.61 -11.19
CA LYS A 193 -0.99 10.04 -11.51
C LYS A 193 0.15 10.68 -10.72
N LEU A 194 0.37 10.31 -9.46
CA LEU A 194 1.52 10.76 -8.67
C LEU A 194 2.84 10.31 -9.28
N ILE A 195 2.96 9.04 -9.64
CA ILE A 195 4.17 8.49 -10.27
C ILE A 195 4.44 9.18 -11.62
N GLY A 196 3.41 9.38 -12.44
CA GLY A 196 3.52 10.15 -13.69
C GLY A 196 3.89 11.62 -13.47
N ALA A 197 3.42 12.24 -12.39
CA ALA A 197 3.76 13.61 -12.03
C ALA A 197 5.21 13.78 -11.54
N ILE A 198 5.78 12.76 -10.90
CA ILE A 198 7.18 12.76 -10.48
C ILE A 198 8.08 12.47 -11.68
N ALA A 199 7.81 11.40 -12.42
CA ALA A 199 8.63 10.95 -13.54
C ALA A 199 8.61 11.95 -14.71
N CYS A 200 9.77 12.40 -15.18
CA CYS A 200 9.88 13.18 -16.42
C CYS A 200 11.26 13.07 -17.05
N LYS A 201 11.43 13.69 -18.21
CA LYS A 201 12.69 13.73 -18.94
C LYS A 201 13.88 14.23 -18.11
N ASN A 202 13.67 15.25 -17.29
CA ASN A 202 14.73 15.82 -16.44
C ASN A 202 14.91 15.03 -15.14
N HIS A 203 13.90 14.25 -14.73
CA HIS A 203 13.87 13.48 -13.50
C HIS A 203 13.30 12.08 -13.77
N PRO A 204 14.03 11.21 -14.48
CA PRO A 204 13.57 9.84 -14.71
C PRO A 204 13.45 9.11 -13.37
N LEU A 205 12.40 8.32 -13.20
CA LEU A 205 12.05 7.70 -11.93
C LEU A 205 12.29 6.19 -11.96
N VAL A 206 13.01 5.69 -10.97
CA VAL A 206 13.16 4.25 -10.70
C VAL A 206 12.43 3.90 -9.41
N LEU A 207 11.46 2.99 -9.48
CA LEU A 207 10.81 2.40 -8.32
C LEU A 207 11.33 0.96 -8.13
N PHE A 208 12.06 0.73 -7.04
CA PHE A 208 12.55 -0.58 -6.66
C PHE A 208 11.75 -1.17 -5.50
N LEU A 209 11.19 -2.36 -5.69
CA LEU A 209 10.54 -3.12 -4.64
C LEU A 209 11.24 -4.47 -4.44
N ASP A 210 11.72 -4.71 -3.23
CA ASP A 210 12.42 -5.94 -2.85
C ASP A 210 11.48 -6.95 -2.16
N ASP A 211 11.79 -8.24 -2.30
CA ASP A 211 11.01 -9.37 -1.78
C ASP A 211 9.53 -9.41 -2.27
N LEU A 212 9.29 -9.15 -3.57
CA LEU A 212 7.95 -9.13 -4.19
C LEU A 212 7.09 -10.38 -3.98
N GLN A 213 7.68 -11.52 -3.62
CA GLN A 213 6.90 -12.73 -3.28
C GLN A 213 5.94 -12.53 -2.08
N TRP A 214 6.13 -11.47 -1.29
CA TRP A 214 5.26 -11.11 -0.17
C TRP A 214 4.29 -9.95 -0.50
N ALA A 215 4.27 -9.49 -1.76
CA ALA A 215 3.32 -8.46 -2.19
C ALA A 215 1.88 -9.01 -2.23
N ASP A 216 0.92 -8.14 -1.94
CA ASP A 216 -0.50 -8.42 -2.11
C ASP A 216 -0.95 -8.14 -3.56
N ASP A 217 -2.05 -8.77 -3.97
CA ASP A 217 -2.57 -8.65 -5.34
C ASP A 217 -2.93 -7.20 -5.70
N ILE A 218 -3.29 -6.38 -4.70
CA ILE A 218 -3.64 -4.97 -4.87
C ILE A 218 -2.43 -4.14 -5.27
N THR A 219 -1.30 -4.32 -4.58
CA THR A 219 -0.07 -3.61 -4.94
C THR A 219 0.43 -4.04 -6.31
N LEU A 220 0.32 -5.33 -6.65
CA LEU A 220 0.63 -5.84 -7.98
C LEU A 220 -0.29 -5.24 -9.06
N ASP A 221 -1.58 -5.07 -8.77
CA ASP A 221 -2.52 -4.39 -9.65
C ASP A 221 -2.20 -2.89 -9.82
N VAL A 222 -1.73 -2.19 -8.78
CA VAL A 222 -1.25 -0.79 -8.89
C VAL A 222 -0.06 -0.72 -9.85
N ILE A 223 0.92 -1.61 -9.66
CA ILE A 223 2.11 -1.67 -10.53
C ILE A 223 1.66 -1.95 -11.97
N ARG A 224 0.72 -2.88 -12.18
CA ARG A 224 0.16 -3.14 -13.51
C ARG A 224 -0.43 -1.88 -14.12
N MET A 225 -1.30 -1.16 -13.38
CA MET A 225 -1.93 0.07 -13.86
C MET A 225 -0.89 1.12 -14.27
N ILE A 226 0.15 1.35 -13.47
CA ILE A 226 1.25 2.27 -13.79
C ILE A 226 1.96 1.85 -15.08
N MET A 227 2.24 0.56 -15.23
CA MET A 227 2.99 0.02 -16.38
C MET A 227 2.18 0.03 -17.69
N THR A 228 0.86 0.10 -17.62
CA THR A 228 -0.03 0.14 -18.79
C THR A 228 -0.56 1.55 -19.11
N ASP A 229 -0.31 2.53 -18.26
CA ASP A 229 -0.83 3.89 -18.42
C ASP A 229 -0.04 4.64 -19.51
N PRO A 230 -0.70 5.14 -20.58
CA PRO A 230 -0.04 5.84 -21.67
C PRO A 230 0.56 7.19 -21.25
N ASP A 231 0.11 7.80 -20.16
CA ASP A 231 0.62 9.09 -19.65
C ASP A 231 1.90 8.93 -18.82
N VAL A 232 2.28 7.69 -18.48
CA VAL A 232 3.48 7.42 -17.66
C VAL A 232 4.70 7.32 -18.57
N HIS A 233 5.58 8.31 -18.46
CA HIS A 233 6.82 8.40 -19.21
C HIS A 233 8.03 8.45 -18.27
N HIS A 234 9.21 8.09 -18.78
CA HIS A 234 10.48 8.13 -18.04
C HIS A 234 10.44 7.37 -16.70
N PHE A 235 9.73 6.24 -16.66
CA PHE A 235 9.57 5.39 -15.47
C PHE A 235 10.19 4.00 -15.68
N LEU A 236 10.91 3.51 -14.68
CA LEU A 236 11.44 2.14 -14.61
C LEU A 236 11.01 1.47 -13.30
N PHE A 237 10.25 0.39 -13.42
CA PHE A 237 9.96 -0.48 -12.28
C PHE A 237 11.00 -1.61 -12.19
N ILE A 238 11.54 -1.83 -10.99
CA ILE A 238 12.44 -2.96 -10.70
C ILE A 238 11.85 -3.76 -9.54
N GLY A 239 11.56 -5.04 -9.79
CA GLY A 239 11.05 -5.96 -8.78
C GLY A 239 12.04 -7.07 -8.48
N ALA A 240 12.45 -7.26 -7.22
CA ALA A 240 13.28 -8.41 -6.83
C ALA A 240 12.46 -9.47 -6.08
N TYR A 241 12.67 -10.74 -6.40
CA TYR A 241 11.99 -11.85 -5.71
C TYR A 241 12.85 -13.12 -5.59
N ARG A 242 12.37 -14.06 -4.78
CA ARG A 242 13.05 -15.34 -4.49
C ARG A 242 12.48 -16.48 -5.33
N ASP A 243 13.29 -17.06 -6.21
CA ASP A 243 12.86 -18.07 -7.19
C ASP A 243 12.34 -19.37 -6.54
N ASN A 244 12.89 -19.74 -5.38
CA ASN A 244 12.52 -20.94 -4.65
C ASN A 244 11.18 -20.81 -3.91
N GLU A 245 10.82 -19.61 -3.47
CA GLU A 245 9.59 -19.33 -2.71
C GLU A 245 8.44 -18.89 -3.65
N ALA A 246 8.76 -18.21 -4.75
CA ALA A 246 7.80 -17.84 -5.78
C ALA A 246 7.18 -19.05 -6.50
N ASN A 247 7.91 -20.17 -6.59
CA ASN A 247 7.37 -21.42 -7.15
C ASN A 247 6.24 -22.06 -6.34
N LYS A 248 6.02 -21.64 -5.08
CA LYS A 248 4.87 -22.09 -4.25
C LYS A 248 3.72 -21.07 -4.22
N SER A 249 3.88 -19.90 -4.83
CA SER A 249 2.90 -18.81 -4.86
C SER A 249 2.57 -18.44 -6.31
N HIS A 250 1.64 -19.20 -6.91
CA HIS A 250 1.13 -19.02 -8.28
C HIS A 250 0.64 -17.59 -8.62
N SER A 251 0.40 -16.71 -7.63
CA SER A 251 -0.14 -15.35 -7.86
C SER A 251 0.87 -14.39 -8.51
N LEU A 252 2.10 -14.30 -8.01
CA LEU A 252 3.09 -13.33 -8.53
C LEU A 252 3.46 -13.63 -9.98
N THR A 253 3.81 -14.89 -10.28
CA THR A 253 4.13 -15.32 -11.64
C THR A 253 2.93 -15.21 -12.57
N GLY A 254 1.72 -15.51 -12.09
CA GLY A 254 0.48 -15.27 -12.84
C GLY A 254 0.31 -13.80 -13.24
N LYS A 255 0.46 -12.89 -12.28
CA LYS A 255 0.33 -11.44 -12.50
C LYS A 255 1.39 -10.87 -13.44
N LEU A 256 2.63 -11.33 -13.34
CA LEU A 256 3.70 -10.93 -14.27
C LEU A 256 3.42 -11.42 -15.70
N ASN A 257 2.83 -12.61 -15.86
CA ASN A 257 2.41 -13.11 -17.17
C ASN A 257 1.24 -12.29 -17.73
N GLU A 258 0.22 -11.98 -16.91
CA GLU A 258 -0.89 -11.08 -17.30
C GLU A 258 -0.38 -9.73 -17.82
N MET A 259 0.60 -9.12 -17.14
CA MET A 259 1.22 -7.86 -17.58
C MET A 259 1.91 -8.00 -18.94
N THR A 260 2.59 -9.12 -19.16
CA THR A 260 3.30 -9.39 -20.42
C THR A 260 2.31 -9.58 -21.57
N GLU A 261 1.20 -10.28 -21.33
CA GLU A 261 0.11 -10.46 -22.31
C GLU A 261 -0.57 -9.14 -22.69
N GLN A 262 -0.60 -8.17 -21.76
CA GLN A 262 -1.10 -6.80 -22.00
C GLN A 262 -0.09 -5.88 -22.70
N GLY A 263 1.07 -6.41 -23.11
CA GLY A 263 2.08 -5.67 -23.88
C GLY A 263 3.15 -4.96 -23.04
N VAL A 264 3.21 -5.18 -21.73
CA VAL A 264 4.30 -4.67 -20.89
C VAL A 264 5.59 -5.40 -21.23
N ASN A 265 6.65 -4.65 -21.56
CA ASN A 265 7.96 -5.23 -21.84
C ASN A 265 8.71 -5.54 -20.52
N VAL A 266 8.67 -6.80 -20.10
CA VAL A 266 9.31 -7.28 -18.87
C VAL A 266 10.67 -7.91 -19.17
N VAL A 267 11.74 -7.31 -18.63
CA VAL A 267 13.11 -7.85 -18.72
C VAL A 267 13.46 -8.63 -17.45
N THR A 268 13.61 -9.94 -17.57
CA THR A 268 13.96 -10.82 -16.44
C THR A 268 15.47 -11.01 -16.32
N ILE A 269 16.06 -10.57 -15.20
CA ILE A 269 17.48 -10.68 -14.87
C ILE A 269 17.66 -11.75 -13.81
N LYS A 270 18.29 -12.87 -14.19
CA LYS A 270 18.60 -13.96 -13.27
C LYS A 270 19.94 -13.72 -12.56
N VAL A 271 19.92 -13.78 -11.23
CA VAL A 271 21.08 -13.63 -10.35
C VAL A 271 21.37 -14.97 -9.67
N GLY A 272 22.23 -15.77 -10.32
CA GLY A 272 22.72 -17.05 -9.81
C GLY A 272 23.91 -16.91 -8.86
N PRO A 273 24.45 -18.03 -8.36
CA PRO A 273 25.72 -18.05 -7.62
C PRO A 273 26.88 -17.40 -8.41
N ILE A 274 27.89 -16.87 -7.71
CA ILE A 274 29.13 -16.38 -8.34
C ILE A 274 30.02 -17.54 -8.75
N GLU A 275 30.70 -17.39 -9.88
CA GLU A 275 31.63 -18.39 -10.40
C GLU A 275 32.88 -18.52 -9.52
N LYS A 276 33.56 -19.66 -9.63
CA LYS A 276 34.76 -19.98 -8.87
C LYS A 276 35.88 -18.96 -9.06
N GLU A 277 36.03 -18.44 -10.27
CA GLU A 277 36.98 -17.40 -10.65
C GLU A 277 36.67 -16.09 -9.93
N CYS A 278 35.39 -15.77 -9.74
CA CYS A 278 34.96 -14.60 -8.98
C CYS A 278 35.24 -14.78 -7.48
N VAL A 279 35.00 -15.96 -6.91
CA VAL A 279 35.40 -16.28 -5.52
C VAL A 279 36.91 -16.12 -5.35
N ASN A 280 37.70 -16.57 -6.33
CA ASN A 280 39.16 -16.43 -6.28
C ASN A 280 39.64 -14.97 -6.34
N THR A 281 38.93 -14.13 -7.08
CA THR A 281 39.20 -12.69 -7.12
C THR A 281 38.87 -12.04 -5.78
N LEU A 282 37.72 -12.39 -5.19
CA LEU A 282 37.31 -11.95 -3.87
C LEU A 282 38.32 -12.35 -2.79
N ASP A 283 38.72 -13.63 -2.74
CA ASP A 283 39.69 -14.12 -1.76
C ASP A 283 41.06 -13.45 -1.93
N SER A 284 41.48 -13.22 -3.19
CA SER A 284 42.72 -12.52 -3.51
C SER A 284 42.72 -11.08 -3.00
N GLU A 285 41.61 -10.36 -3.19
CA GLU A 285 41.45 -8.99 -2.70
C GLU A 285 41.34 -8.94 -1.18
N ALA A 286 40.52 -9.81 -0.57
CA ALA A 286 40.31 -9.87 0.87
C ALA A 286 41.60 -10.22 1.64
N LEU A 287 42.40 -11.14 1.11
CA LEU A 287 43.64 -11.60 1.75
C LEU A 287 44.87 -10.81 1.27
N CYS A 288 44.70 -9.88 0.33
CA CYS A 288 45.83 -9.21 -0.33
C CYS A 288 46.90 -10.20 -0.84
N LEU A 289 46.45 -11.38 -1.31
CA LEU A 289 47.31 -12.46 -1.79
C LEU A 289 47.17 -12.61 -3.31
N PRO A 290 48.25 -12.98 -4.02
CA PRO A 290 48.19 -13.31 -5.44
C PRO A 290 47.10 -14.37 -5.77
N PRO A 291 46.33 -14.23 -6.87
CA PRO A 291 45.21 -15.11 -7.21
C PRO A 291 45.58 -16.59 -7.34
N ASN A 292 46.82 -16.91 -7.69
CA ASN A 292 47.34 -18.28 -7.77
C ASN A 292 47.48 -18.94 -6.39
N LEU A 293 47.81 -18.17 -5.35
CA LEU A 293 47.91 -18.68 -3.98
C LEU A 293 46.54 -18.88 -3.33
N CYS A 294 45.54 -18.08 -3.73
CA CYS A 294 44.17 -18.22 -3.23
C CYS A 294 43.40 -19.40 -3.86
N ARG A 295 43.73 -19.80 -5.09
CA ARG A 295 42.99 -20.85 -5.83
C ARG A 295 42.63 -22.11 -5.05
N PRO A 296 43.55 -22.72 -4.26
CA PRO A 296 43.22 -23.88 -3.45
C PRO A 296 42.14 -23.58 -2.39
N LEU A 297 42.24 -22.43 -1.72
CA LEU A 297 41.27 -21.95 -0.75
C LEU A 297 39.93 -21.65 -1.42
N SER A 298 39.93 -20.87 -2.49
CA SER A 298 38.73 -20.48 -3.25
C SER A 298 37.97 -21.67 -3.82
N THR A 299 38.69 -22.74 -4.18
CA THR A 299 38.05 -24.00 -4.59
C THR A 299 37.27 -24.64 -3.45
N VAL A 300 37.85 -24.70 -2.26
CA VAL A 300 37.19 -25.27 -1.08
C VAL A 300 36.01 -24.38 -0.67
N ILE A 301 36.21 -23.06 -0.62
CA ILE A 301 35.16 -22.09 -0.29
C ILE A 301 34.00 -22.19 -1.28
N HIS A 302 34.25 -22.15 -2.59
CA HIS A 302 33.21 -22.28 -3.61
C HIS A 302 32.47 -23.63 -3.49
N SER A 303 33.20 -24.73 -3.26
CA SER A 303 32.58 -26.06 -3.13
C SER A 303 31.62 -26.15 -1.93
N LYS A 304 31.98 -25.54 -0.79
CA LYS A 304 31.17 -25.61 0.43
C LYS A 304 30.03 -24.59 0.47
N THR A 305 30.22 -23.43 -0.16
CA THR A 305 29.23 -22.32 -0.18
C THR A 305 28.34 -22.33 -1.42
N ARG A 306 28.64 -23.22 -2.38
CA ARG A 306 28.02 -23.30 -3.71
C ARG A 306 28.07 -21.98 -4.50
N GLY A 307 28.99 -21.07 -4.16
CA GLY A 307 29.14 -19.76 -4.79
C GLY A 307 28.07 -18.73 -4.39
N ILE A 308 27.27 -18.95 -3.35
CA ILE A 308 26.34 -17.91 -2.86
C ILE A 308 27.16 -16.85 -2.13
N ILE A 309 27.21 -15.61 -2.65
CA ILE A 309 28.12 -14.55 -2.18
C ILE A 309 28.03 -14.31 -0.67
N MET A 310 26.82 -14.29 -0.10
CA MET A 310 26.64 -14.13 1.34
C MET A 310 27.29 -15.27 2.15
N PHE A 311 27.21 -16.52 1.66
CA PHE A 311 27.85 -17.67 2.31
C PHE A 311 29.36 -17.63 2.15
N VAL A 312 29.88 -17.15 1.02
CA VAL A 312 31.32 -16.92 0.81
C VAL A 312 31.86 -15.94 1.85
N LEU A 313 31.23 -14.77 2.01
CA LEU A 313 31.65 -13.74 2.96
C LEU A 313 31.58 -14.23 4.41
N LYS A 314 30.43 -14.80 4.83
CA LYS A 314 30.26 -15.34 6.19
C LYS A 314 31.23 -16.49 6.50
N PHE A 315 31.53 -17.34 5.50
CA PHE A 315 32.49 -18.42 5.71
C PHE A 315 33.90 -17.87 5.90
N LEU A 316 34.33 -16.87 5.11
CA LEU A 316 35.62 -16.20 5.29
C LEU A 316 35.76 -15.54 6.68
N GLU A 317 34.72 -14.83 7.14
CA GLU A 317 34.69 -14.25 8.50
C GLU A 317 34.82 -15.33 9.57
N SER A 318 34.06 -16.41 9.43
CA SER A 318 34.11 -17.55 10.36
C SER A 318 35.48 -18.24 10.36
N LEU A 319 36.17 -18.32 9.22
CA LEU A 319 37.54 -18.85 9.15
C LEU A 319 38.55 -17.96 9.88
N ASN A 320 38.40 -16.63 9.78
CA ASN A 320 39.25 -15.67 10.47
C ASN A 320 39.00 -15.71 11.99
N ASN A 321 37.73 -15.72 12.42
CA ASN A 321 37.35 -15.72 13.83
C ASN A 321 37.80 -16.99 14.57
N GLU A 322 37.84 -18.14 13.88
CA GLU A 322 38.31 -19.41 14.45
C GLU A 322 39.82 -19.63 14.31
N GLY A 323 40.57 -18.65 13.78
CA GLY A 323 42.02 -18.74 13.59
C GLY A 323 42.45 -19.78 12.55
N LEU A 324 41.54 -20.23 11.68
CA LEU A 324 41.86 -21.12 10.54
C LEU A 324 42.48 -20.35 9.37
N LEU A 325 42.29 -19.03 9.38
CA LEU A 325 42.87 -18.06 8.47
C LEU A 325 43.42 -16.94 9.35
N TRP A 326 44.73 -16.64 9.26
CA TRP A 326 45.40 -15.71 10.17
C TRP A 326 46.50 -14.92 9.45
N LEU A 327 46.81 -13.73 9.97
CA LEU A 327 47.95 -12.95 9.52
C LEU A 327 49.22 -13.47 10.20
N SER A 328 50.12 -14.08 9.44
CA SER A 328 51.37 -14.62 9.96
C SER A 328 52.44 -13.53 10.00
N MET A 329 52.86 -13.14 11.21
CA MET A 329 53.87 -12.09 11.41
C MET A 329 55.27 -12.49 10.90
N SER A 330 55.57 -13.78 10.88
CA SER A 330 56.86 -14.31 10.39
C SER A 330 56.97 -14.25 8.87
N SER A 331 55.88 -14.52 8.14
CA SER A 331 55.83 -14.47 6.69
C SER A 331 55.22 -13.17 6.13
N ARG A 332 54.76 -12.27 7.02
CA ARG A 332 54.12 -10.97 6.72
C ARG A 332 53.00 -11.07 5.69
N ARG A 333 52.20 -12.13 5.78
CA ARG A 333 51.10 -12.42 4.86
C ARG A 333 50.03 -13.26 5.54
N TRP A 334 48.86 -13.32 4.92
CA TRP A 334 47.81 -14.23 5.31
C TRP A 334 48.20 -15.69 5.03
N GLU A 335 47.96 -16.55 6.00
CA GLU A 335 48.13 -18.01 5.92
C GLU A 335 46.84 -18.71 6.36
N PHE A 336 46.64 -19.92 5.86
CA PHE A 336 45.41 -20.67 6.10
C PHE A 336 45.67 -22.18 6.12
N ASP A 337 44.92 -22.91 6.94
CA ASP A 337 45.00 -24.38 7.05
C ASP A 337 43.94 -25.06 6.19
N LEU A 338 44.31 -25.41 4.95
CA LEU A 338 43.40 -26.07 4.00
C LEU A 338 42.81 -27.39 4.53
N ASN A 339 43.52 -28.14 5.36
CA ASN A 339 43.06 -29.44 5.83
C ASN A 339 41.94 -29.25 6.87
N LYS A 340 42.13 -28.34 7.82
CA LYS A 340 41.08 -27.97 8.79
C LYS A 340 39.88 -27.31 8.10
N ILE A 341 40.13 -26.43 7.13
CA ILE A 341 39.06 -25.75 6.37
C ILE A 341 38.23 -26.77 5.57
N ARG A 342 38.83 -27.83 5.01
CA ARG A 342 38.10 -28.92 4.35
C ARG A 342 37.22 -29.72 5.29
N LEU A 343 37.69 -29.98 6.50
CA LEU A 343 36.96 -30.73 7.53
C LEU A 343 35.86 -29.91 8.20
N LYS A 344 35.91 -28.58 8.11
CA LYS A 344 34.88 -27.69 8.64
C LYS A 344 33.57 -27.87 7.88
N GLU A 345 32.53 -28.34 8.56
CA GLU A 345 31.18 -28.36 7.99
C GLU A 345 30.65 -26.93 7.85
N ILE A 346 30.13 -26.59 6.67
CA ILE A 346 29.27 -25.43 6.52
C ILE A 346 27.86 -25.97 6.67
N SER A 347 27.13 -25.53 7.69
CA SER A 347 25.67 -25.70 7.68
C SER A 347 25.18 -24.98 6.43
N GLU A 348 24.61 -25.72 5.48
CA GLU A 348 24.10 -25.18 4.20
C GLU A 348 23.04 -24.08 4.40
N ASP A 349 22.59 -23.90 5.64
CA ASP A 349 21.69 -22.86 6.09
C ASP A 349 22.34 -21.99 7.19
N VAL A 350 22.67 -20.74 6.84
CA VAL A 350 23.18 -19.72 7.78
C VAL A 350 22.21 -19.50 8.94
N VAL A 351 20.91 -19.67 8.69
CA VAL A 351 19.90 -19.57 9.73
C VAL A 351 20.12 -20.68 10.76
N GLN A 352 20.33 -21.93 10.32
CA GLN A 352 20.60 -23.06 11.21
C GLN A 352 21.87 -22.88 12.04
N HIS A 353 22.96 -22.34 11.47
CA HIS A 353 24.18 -22.03 12.23
C HIS A 353 23.94 -20.94 13.29
N MET A 354 23.25 -19.87 12.93
CA MET A 354 22.90 -18.79 13.88
C MET A 354 21.97 -19.30 14.98
N THR A 355 20.97 -20.13 14.62
CA THR A 355 20.09 -20.80 15.58
C THR A 355 20.89 -21.69 16.53
N GLN A 356 21.89 -22.45 16.05
CA GLN A 356 22.77 -23.24 16.91
C GLN A 356 23.66 -22.40 17.83
N HIS A 357 24.10 -21.23 17.39
CA HIS A 357 24.86 -20.31 18.24
C HIS A 357 23.95 -19.72 19.33
N MET A 358 22.75 -19.28 18.96
CA MET A 358 21.77 -18.73 19.88
C MET A 358 21.26 -19.76 20.91
N THR A 359 21.11 -21.05 20.54
CA THR A 359 20.69 -22.10 21.48
C THR A 359 21.72 -22.42 22.57
N ARG A 360 22.98 -21.98 22.41
CA ARG A 360 24.04 -22.13 23.42
C ARG A 360 24.07 -20.99 24.44
N LEU A 361 23.35 -19.89 24.20
CA LEU A 361 23.28 -18.75 25.11
C LEU A 361 22.44 -19.08 26.35
N ASP A 362 22.52 -18.24 27.39
CA ASP A 362 21.68 -18.41 28.57
C ASP A 362 20.17 -18.34 28.21
N LYS A 363 19.34 -19.08 28.94
CA LYS A 363 17.90 -19.19 28.68
C LYS A 363 17.20 -17.82 28.70
N LYS A 364 17.67 -16.88 29.52
CA LYS A 364 17.13 -15.52 29.57
C LYS A 364 17.41 -14.74 28.29
N ILE A 365 18.62 -14.86 27.74
CA ILE A 365 18.99 -14.24 26.47
C ILE A 365 18.21 -14.86 25.32
N GLN A 366 18.06 -16.19 25.31
CA GLN A 366 17.23 -16.88 24.33
C GLN A 366 15.77 -16.40 24.35
N MET A 367 15.19 -16.21 25.54
CA MET A 367 13.83 -15.67 25.68
C MET A 367 13.75 -14.23 25.14
N GLY A 368 14.72 -13.38 25.48
CA GLY A 368 14.80 -12.02 24.95
C GLY A 368 14.89 -11.97 23.42
N LEU A 369 15.71 -12.84 22.81
CA LEU A 369 15.83 -12.97 21.35
C LEU A 369 14.52 -13.40 20.70
N ARG A 370 13.80 -14.38 21.28
CA ARG A 370 12.49 -14.84 20.79
C ARG A 370 11.45 -13.72 20.81
N LEU A 371 11.37 -12.97 21.91
CA LEU A 371 10.44 -11.85 22.04
C LEU A 371 10.79 -10.73 21.07
N SER A 372 12.08 -10.40 20.95
CA SER A 372 12.57 -9.39 20.02
C SER A 372 12.29 -9.76 18.56
N ALA A 373 12.36 -11.05 18.22
CA ALA A 373 12.09 -11.51 16.86
C ALA A 373 10.63 -11.28 16.44
N CYS A 374 9.71 -11.20 17.39
CA CYS A 374 8.31 -10.89 17.13
C CYS A 374 8.02 -9.38 17.07
N LEU A 375 8.96 -8.51 17.46
CA LEU A 375 8.82 -7.04 17.40
C LEU A 375 8.98 -6.48 15.97
N GLY A 376 9.74 -7.19 15.12
CA GLY A 376 10.05 -6.74 13.75
C GLY A 376 11.52 -6.32 13.59
N PRO A 377 11.85 -5.61 12.48
CA PRO A 377 13.24 -5.33 12.10
C PRO A 377 13.91 -4.24 12.97
N ASN A 378 13.11 -3.28 13.48
CA ASN A 378 13.59 -2.14 14.26
C ASN A 378 12.74 -2.01 15.52
N PHE A 379 13.38 -1.70 16.65
CA PHE A 379 12.70 -1.48 17.93
C PHE A 379 13.57 -0.61 18.85
N ASP A 380 12.93 0.07 19.79
CA ASP A 380 13.63 0.87 20.79
C ASP A 380 13.70 0.14 22.15
N ARG A 381 14.47 0.76 23.05
CA ARG A 381 14.65 0.28 24.43
C ARG A 381 13.33 0.16 25.21
N GLU A 382 12.38 1.06 24.97
CA GLU A 382 11.11 1.08 25.70
C GLU A 382 10.21 -0.08 25.28
N ILE A 383 10.15 -0.38 23.98
CA ILE A 383 9.45 -1.51 23.40
C ILE A 383 10.04 -2.83 23.93
N LEU A 384 11.37 -2.95 23.96
CA LEU A 384 12.04 -4.13 24.53
C LEU A 384 11.70 -4.32 26.01
N LEU A 385 11.70 -3.23 26.79
CA LEU A 385 11.33 -3.26 28.21
C LEU A 385 9.89 -3.77 28.38
N LYS A 386 8.93 -3.24 27.61
CA LYS A 386 7.52 -3.68 27.64
C LYS A 386 7.37 -5.15 27.26
N ALA A 387 8.15 -5.62 26.27
CA ALA A 387 8.14 -6.99 25.78
C ALA A 387 8.68 -8.00 26.81
N THR A 388 9.75 -7.66 27.53
CA THR A 388 10.55 -8.60 28.35
C THR A 388 10.29 -8.52 29.87
N LYS A 389 9.47 -7.55 30.32
CA LYS A 389 9.28 -7.20 31.74
C LYS A 389 8.98 -8.38 32.68
N ASP A 390 8.22 -9.38 32.23
CA ASP A 390 7.78 -10.49 33.10
C ASP A 390 8.76 -11.67 33.12
N ASP A 391 9.83 -11.64 32.33
CA ASP A 391 10.73 -12.78 32.13
C ASP A 391 11.99 -12.71 33.01
N ALA A 392 12.05 -11.77 33.97
CA ALA A 392 13.20 -11.53 34.84
C ALA A 392 14.53 -11.37 34.07
N ILE A 393 14.44 -10.81 32.87
CA ILE A 393 15.58 -10.47 32.01
C ILE A 393 16.15 -9.14 32.50
N ASP A 394 17.44 -9.11 32.78
CA ASP A 394 18.17 -7.85 32.92
C ASP A 394 18.35 -7.26 31.52
N LEU A 395 17.60 -6.20 31.23
CA LEU A 395 17.52 -5.62 29.90
C LEU A 395 18.89 -5.10 29.43
N GLU A 396 19.70 -4.55 30.33
CA GLU A 396 20.97 -3.94 29.95
C GLU A 396 21.97 -5.03 29.57
N TYR A 397 22.06 -6.07 30.41
CA TYR A 397 22.88 -7.24 30.13
C TYR A 397 22.43 -7.98 28.85
N PHE A 398 21.12 -8.04 28.59
CA PHE A 398 20.58 -8.63 27.36
C PHE A 398 21.00 -7.85 26.11
N ILE A 399 20.86 -6.52 26.14
CA ILE A 399 21.23 -5.66 25.00
C ILE A 399 22.74 -5.74 24.74
N GLU A 400 23.56 -5.60 25.79
CA GLU A 400 25.02 -5.69 25.69
C GLU A 400 25.44 -7.03 25.08
N SER A 401 24.89 -8.14 25.59
CA SER A 401 25.17 -9.47 25.05
C SER A 401 24.75 -9.61 23.58
N CYS A 402 23.61 -9.04 23.17
CA CYS A 402 23.17 -9.11 21.77
C CYS A 402 24.05 -8.28 20.83
N ILE A 403 24.59 -7.15 21.28
CA ILE A 403 25.52 -6.32 20.51
C ILE A 403 26.88 -7.01 20.40
N GLU A 404 27.43 -7.54 21.50
CA GLU A 404 28.71 -8.24 21.51
C GLU A 404 28.73 -9.48 20.60
N ASN A 405 27.62 -10.22 20.57
CA ASN A 405 27.46 -11.38 19.68
C ASN A 405 27.05 -11.00 18.25
N GLY A 406 26.94 -9.70 17.93
CA GLY A 406 26.63 -9.20 16.59
C GLY A 406 25.20 -9.49 16.13
N PHE A 407 24.24 -9.63 17.05
CA PHE A 407 22.84 -9.84 16.71
C PHE A 407 22.11 -8.52 16.43
N PHE A 408 22.41 -7.49 17.22
CA PHE A 408 21.84 -6.15 17.08
C PHE A 408 22.92 -5.13 16.71
N ASN A 409 22.53 -4.13 15.94
CA ASN A 409 23.27 -2.91 15.74
C ASN A 409 22.58 -1.78 16.51
N ASP A 410 23.35 -1.04 17.32
CA ASP A 410 22.88 0.21 17.92
C ASP A 410 23.00 1.34 16.89
N THR A 411 21.88 2.00 16.61
CA THR A 411 21.79 3.11 15.65
C THR A 411 21.95 4.48 16.32
N GLY A 412 22.11 4.52 17.65
CA GLY A 412 22.11 5.72 18.47
C GLY A 412 20.71 6.05 19.01
N ASN A 413 20.65 6.86 20.08
CA ASN A 413 19.40 7.29 20.74
C ASN A 413 18.53 6.15 21.31
N GLY A 414 19.11 4.97 21.60
CA GLY A 414 18.39 3.84 22.17
C GLY A 414 17.52 3.07 21.17
N GLN A 415 17.83 3.16 19.88
CA GLN A 415 17.19 2.40 18.80
C GLN A 415 18.10 1.27 18.32
N PHE A 416 17.51 0.09 18.17
CA PHE A 416 18.19 -1.13 17.79
C PHE A 416 17.60 -1.71 16.50
N VAL A 417 18.48 -2.28 15.68
CA VAL A 417 18.12 -2.95 14.42
C VAL A 417 18.81 -4.31 14.39
N TRP A 418 18.14 -5.32 13.83
CA TRP A 418 18.80 -6.60 13.59
C TRP A 418 19.99 -6.43 12.66
N ALA A 419 21.12 -7.03 12.99
CA ALA A 419 22.32 -6.93 12.17
C ALA A 419 22.06 -7.41 10.72
N HIS A 420 21.25 -8.47 10.56
CA HIS A 420 20.78 -8.96 9.28
C HIS A 420 19.42 -9.69 9.39
N ASP A 421 18.69 -9.74 8.27
CA ASP A 421 17.42 -10.50 8.15
C ASP A 421 17.58 -11.97 8.54
N GLN A 422 18.71 -12.63 8.23
CA GLN A 422 18.89 -14.04 8.60
C GLN A 422 19.10 -14.22 10.11
N VAL A 423 19.63 -13.21 10.80
CA VAL A 423 19.79 -13.24 12.26
C VAL A 423 18.41 -13.09 12.91
N HIS A 424 17.61 -12.15 12.41
CA HIS A 424 16.20 -12.02 12.79
C HIS A 424 15.42 -13.32 12.57
N GLN A 425 15.58 -13.93 11.39
CA GLN A 425 14.96 -15.21 11.08
C GLN A 425 15.43 -16.34 12.00
N ALA A 426 16.74 -16.41 12.31
CA ALA A 426 17.28 -17.42 13.21
C ALA A 426 16.72 -17.27 14.63
N ALA A 427 16.63 -16.04 15.13
CA ALA A 427 16.01 -15.76 16.42
C ALA A 427 14.51 -16.13 16.44
N TYR A 428 13.79 -15.90 15.34
CA TYR A 428 12.40 -16.33 15.21
C TYR A 428 12.25 -17.86 15.13
N GLU A 429 13.21 -18.55 14.52
CA GLU A 429 13.26 -20.01 14.46
C GLU A 429 13.59 -20.69 15.79
N LEU A 430 14.13 -19.94 16.77
CA LEU A 430 14.23 -20.42 18.15
C LEU A 430 12.86 -20.69 18.80
N ILE A 431 11.78 -20.10 18.26
CA ILE A 431 10.41 -20.34 18.72
C ILE A 431 9.90 -21.62 18.05
N PRO A 432 9.65 -22.69 18.82
CA PRO A 432 9.08 -23.92 18.27
C PRO A 432 7.79 -23.63 17.50
N LEU A 433 7.60 -24.27 16.35
CA LEU A 433 6.44 -24.01 15.48
C LEU A 433 5.10 -24.09 16.23
N ALA A 434 4.96 -25.02 17.16
CA ALA A 434 3.77 -25.20 17.99
C ALA A 434 3.54 -24.07 19.02
N GLU A 435 4.58 -23.31 19.36
CA GLU A 435 4.54 -22.23 20.36
C GLU A 435 4.46 -20.84 19.72
N ARG A 436 4.59 -20.72 18.39
CA ARG A 436 4.59 -19.40 17.72
C ARG A 436 3.29 -18.62 17.93
N GLU A 437 2.15 -19.30 17.85
CA GLU A 437 0.84 -18.67 18.08
C GLU A 437 0.73 -18.16 19.52
N SER A 438 1.22 -18.91 20.51
CA SER A 438 1.17 -18.49 21.92
C SER A 438 2.15 -17.37 22.24
N PHE A 439 3.33 -17.36 21.62
CA PHE A 439 4.30 -16.27 21.75
C PHE A 439 3.77 -14.94 21.20
N HIS A 440 3.15 -14.97 20.02
CA HIS A 440 2.52 -13.77 19.45
C HIS A 440 1.37 -13.27 20.32
N LEU A 441 0.50 -14.17 20.82
CA LEU A 441 -0.57 -13.79 21.73
C LEU A 441 -0.04 -13.17 23.03
N LEU A 442 0.98 -13.77 23.61
CA LEU A 442 1.65 -13.28 24.82
C LEU A 442 2.18 -11.85 24.61
N LEU A 443 2.89 -11.64 23.50
CA LEU A 443 3.46 -10.34 23.17
C LEU A 443 2.38 -9.28 22.97
N GLY A 444 1.38 -9.56 22.14
CA GLY A 444 0.26 -8.64 21.92
C GLY A 444 -0.46 -8.28 23.22
N SER A 445 -0.73 -9.29 24.06
CA SER A 445 -1.39 -9.09 25.37
C SER A 445 -0.56 -8.24 26.33
N ARG A 446 0.77 -8.42 26.37
CA ARG A 446 1.68 -7.60 27.19
C ARG A 446 1.63 -6.13 26.78
N PHE A 447 1.62 -5.84 25.49
CA PHE A 447 1.52 -4.47 24.99
C PHE A 447 0.14 -3.88 25.26
N PHE A 448 -0.93 -4.62 25.04
CA PHE A 448 -2.29 -4.18 25.34
C PHE A 448 -2.46 -3.76 26.81
N MET A 449 -1.93 -4.55 27.76
CA MET A 449 -2.04 -4.24 29.20
C MET A 449 -1.17 -3.06 29.66
N ARG A 450 -0.20 -2.62 28.86
CA ARG A 450 0.85 -1.67 29.30
C ARG A 450 0.86 -0.36 28.51
N ALA A 451 0.27 -0.36 27.31
CA ALA A 451 0.24 0.81 26.48
C ALA A 451 -0.68 1.89 27.09
N SER A 452 -0.21 3.13 27.12
CA SER A 452 -1.11 4.25 27.37
C SER A 452 -2.11 4.42 26.21
N PRO A 453 -3.24 5.13 26.38
CA PRO A 453 -4.18 5.36 25.27
C PRO A 453 -3.53 5.98 24.02
N ILE A 454 -2.58 6.90 24.21
CA ILE A 454 -1.84 7.57 23.12
C ILE A 454 -0.90 6.58 22.42
N GLU A 455 -0.18 5.77 23.20
CA GLU A 455 0.70 4.73 22.64
C GLU A 455 -0.11 3.67 21.89
N MET A 456 -1.27 3.28 22.43
CA MET A 456 -2.15 2.30 21.81
C MET A 456 -2.65 2.79 20.46
N GLU A 457 -2.98 4.08 20.33
CA GLU A 457 -3.33 4.67 19.04
C GLU A 457 -2.22 4.46 18.01
N THR A 458 -0.95 4.62 18.39
CA THR A 458 0.19 4.38 17.48
C THR A 458 0.45 2.90 17.19
N MET A 459 0.34 2.03 18.21
CA MET A 459 0.72 0.62 18.17
C MET A 459 -0.42 -0.35 17.85
N ILE A 460 -1.65 0.15 17.64
CA ILE A 460 -2.86 -0.68 17.47
C ILE A 460 -2.67 -1.84 16.48
N PHE A 461 -2.05 -1.58 15.33
CA PHE A 461 -1.79 -2.62 14.32
C PHE A 461 -0.83 -3.69 14.83
N PHE A 462 0.28 -3.28 15.47
CA PHE A 462 1.24 -4.22 16.05
C PHE A 462 0.59 -5.13 17.10
N VAL A 463 -0.21 -4.55 18.00
CA VAL A 463 -0.89 -5.29 19.06
C VAL A 463 -1.90 -6.27 18.47
N VAL A 464 -2.78 -5.79 17.58
CA VAL A 464 -3.85 -6.59 16.98
C VAL A 464 -3.29 -7.69 16.09
N ASP A 465 -2.26 -7.41 15.28
CA ASP A 465 -1.63 -8.42 14.41
C ASP A 465 -1.00 -9.55 15.22
N ASN A 466 -0.36 -9.23 16.35
CA ASN A 466 0.20 -10.23 17.25
C ASN A 466 -0.89 -11.05 17.94
N MET A 467 -1.93 -10.41 18.47
CA MET A 467 -3.03 -11.14 19.13
C MET A 467 -3.83 -12.01 18.15
N ASN A 468 -4.12 -11.52 16.94
CA ASN A 468 -4.84 -12.25 15.90
C ASN A 468 -4.09 -13.51 15.41
N ARG A 469 -2.75 -13.56 15.52
CA ARG A 469 -1.99 -14.79 15.21
C ARG A 469 -2.25 -15.92 16.20
N GLY A 470 -2.60 -15.59 17.45
CA GLY A 470 -2.96 -16.56 18.48
C GLY A 470 -4.45 -16.67 18.75
N LEU A 471 -5.30 -16.23 17.82
CA LEU A 471 -6.76 -16.19 17.95
C LEU A 471 -7.35 -17.50 18.49
N LYS A 472 -6.86 -18.64 18.00
CA LYS A 472 -7.35 -19.99 18.37
C LYS A 472 -7.11 -20.35 19.84
N LEU A 473 -6.16 -19.70 20.48
CA LEU A 473 -5.79 -19.93 21.89
C LEU A 473 -6.66 -19.11 22.84
N ILE A 474 -7.41 -18.13 22.34
CA ILE A 474 -8.29 -17.27 23.14
C ILE A 474 -9.61 -18.01 23.40
N GLN A 475 -9.88 -18.30 24.67
CA GLN A 475 -11.08 -19.01 25.10
C GLN A 475 -12.01 -18.17 25.98
N SER A 476 -11.45 -17.21 26.73
CA SER A 476 -12.23 -16.35 27.63
C SER A 476 -13.12 -15.38 26.85
N SER A 477 -14.38 -15.25 27.27
CA SER A 477 -15.34 -14.28 26.70
C SER A 477 -14.82 -12.85 26.80
N ASP A 478 -14.20 -12.47 27.92
CA ASP A 478 -13.62 -11.13 28.12
C ASP A 478 -12.47 -10.86 27.13
N GLN A 479 -11.59 -11.84 26.90
CA GLN A 479 -10.50 -11.69 25.95
C GLN A 479 -10.99 -11.61 24.50
N LYS A 480 -12.04 -12.36 24.14
CA LYS A 480 -12.68 -12.25 22.83
C LYS A 480 -13.31 -10.87 22.64
N TYR A 481 -13.96 -10.34 23.67
CA TYR A 481 -14.51 -8.99 23.66
C TYR A 481 -13.43 -7.95 23.44
N ASP A 482 -12.36 -7.97 24.23
CA ASP A 482 -11.24 -7.03 24.12
C ASP A 482 -10.62 -7.09 22.72
N LEU A 483 -10.33 -8.29 22.20
CA LEU A 483 -9.75 -8.43 20.87
C LEU A 483 -10.73 -8.04 19.75
N SER A 484 -12.04 -8.23 19.94
CA SER A 484 -13.06 -7.74 19.00
C SER A 484 -13.06 -6.21 18.93
N LEU A 485 -12.98 -5.55 20.10
CA LEU A 485 -12.90 -4.09 20.20
C LEU A 485 -11.61 -3.55 19.56
N LEU A 486 -10.48 -4.20 19.82
CA LEU A 486 -9.20 -3.82 19.22
C LEU A 486 -9.22 -3.98 17.69
N ASN A 487 -9.84 -5.05 17.16
CA ASN A 487 -10.03 -5.24 15.73
C ASN A 487 -10.94 -4.17 15.12
N LEU A 488 -11.99 -3.73 15.84
CA LEU A 488 -12.80 -2.59 15.41
C LEU A 488 -11.94 -1.32 15.30
N GLN A 489 -11.16 -0.99 16.32
CA GLN A 489 -10.28 0.18 16.32
C GLN A 489 -9.22 0.13 15.22
N ALA A 490 -8.59 -1.03 15.01
CA ALA A 490 -7.66 -1.24 13.90
C ALA A 490 -8.35 -1.09 12.53
N GLY A 491 -9.58 -1.60 12.41
CA GLY A 491 -10.42 -1.45 11.22
C GLY A 491 -10.74 0.00 10.91
N GLU A 492 -11.22 0.77 11.89
CA GLU A 492 -11.53 2.19 11.75
C GLU A 492 -10.28 3.02 11.42
N LYS A 493 -9.15 2.75 12.08
CA LYS A 493 -7.88 3.41 11.76
C LYS A 493 -7.40 3.05 10.35
N ALA A 494 -7.61 1.81 9.91
CA ALA A 494 -7.29 1.40 8.54
C ALA A 494 -8.19 2.13 7.52
N ILE A 495 -9.50 2.28 7.79
CA ILE A 495 -10.41 3.08 6.94
C ILE A 495 -9.96 4.54 6.88
N ALA A 496 -9.62 5.14 8.02
CA ALA A 496 -9.13 6.52 8.10
C ALA A 496 -7.82 6.73 7.32
N SER A 497 -7.05 5.67 7.05
CA SER A 497 -5.85 5.69 6.20
C SER A 497 -6.10 5.12 4.80
N SER A 498 -7.37 4.96 4.40
CA SER A 498 -7.82 4.38 3.12
C SER A 498 -7.34 2.94 2.85
N ALA A 499 -6.93 2.20 3.88
CA ALA A 499 -6.50 0.80 3.81
C ALA A 499 -7.68 -0.18 3.97
N PHE A 500 -8.67 -0.09 3.06
CA PHE A 500 -9.96 -0.80 3.18
C PHE A 500 -9.85 -2.34 3.20
N HIS A 501 -8.86 -2.94 2.52
CA HIS A 501 -8.67 -4.40 2.56
C HIS A 501 -8.13 -4.88 3.91
N SER A 502 -7.15 -4.16 4.46
CA SER A 502 -6.68 -4.39 5.83
C SER A 502 -7.81 -4.16 6.84
N ALA A 503 -8.61 -3.11 6.65
CA ALA A 503 -9.78 -2.84 7.48
C ALA A 503 -10.76 -4.02 7.46
N ALA A 504 -11.15 -4.50 6.27
CA ALA A 504 -12.05 -5.65 6.12
C ALA A 504 -11.50 -6.89 6.84
N LYS A 505 -10.18 -7.14 6.78
CA LYS A 505 -9.54 -8.27 7.48
C LYS A 505 -9.67 -8.15 9.00
N TYR A 506 -9.37 -6.98 9.57
CA TYR A 506 -9.52 -6.75 11.01
C TYR A 506 -10.99 -6.88 11.43
N LEU A 507 -11.89 -6.21 10.73
CA LEU A 507 -13.31 -6.19 11.05
C LEU A 507 -13.95 -7.58 10.97
N MET A 508 -13.63 -8.37 9.94
CA MET A 508 -14.09 -9.76 9.84
C MET A 508 -13.51 -10.65 10.94
N THR A 509 -12.28 -10.39 11.38
CA THR A 509 -11.67 -11.09 12.52
C THR A 509 -12.39 -10.72 13.82
N GLY A 510 -12.71 -9.44 14.02
CA GLY A 510 -13.54 -8.96 15.12
C GLY A 510 -14.93 -9.59 15.14
N LEU A 511 -15.60 -9.68 13.99
CA LEU A 511 -16.88 -10.37 13.86
C LEU A 511 -16.80 -11.85 14.23
N SER A 512 -15.71 -12.54 13.85
CA SER A 512 -15.51 -13.97 14.16
C SER A 512 -15.32 -14.27 15.65
N LEU A 513 -15.00 -13.25 16.44
CA LEU A 513 -14.81 -13.34 17.89
C LEU A 513 -16.10 -13.09 18.69
N LEU A 514 -17.15 -12.57 18.05
CA LEU A 514 -18.42 -12.30 18.69
C LEU A 514 -19.12 -13.61 19.09
N GLU A 515 -19.62 -13.65 20.33
CA GLU A 515 -20.40 -14.78 20.84
C GLU A 515 -21.88 -14.65 20.44
N HIS A 516 -22.65 -15.74 20.56
CA HIS A 516 -24.04 -15.78 20.11
C HIS A 516 -24.95 -14.76 20.81
N ASP A 517 -24.67 -14.41 22.06
CA ASP A 517 -25.40 -13.42 22.86
C ASP A 517 -24.82 -11.99 22.74
N SER A 518 -23.91 -11.75 21.80
CA SER A 518 -23.26 -10.44 21.59
C SER A 518 -24.24 -9.31 21.22
N TRP A 519 -25.37 -9.63 20.59
CA TRP A 519 -26.45 -8.67 20.33
C TRP A 519 -27.18 -8.21 21.61
N GLU A 520 -27.16 -9.01 22.67
CA GLU A 520 -27.76 -8.68 23.96
C GLU A 520 -26.76 -8.00 24.87
N ARG A 521 -25.59 -8.62 25.07
CA ARG A 521 -24.57 -8.16 26.03
C ARG A 521 -23.73 -6.99 25.50
N ASN A 522 -23.36 -7.03 24.22
CA ASN A 522 -22.34 -6.16 23.62
C ASN A 522 -22.89 -5.41 22.39
N TYR A 523 -24.17 -5.02 22.43
CA TYR A 523 -24.89 -4.47 21.28
C TYR A 523 -24.14 -3.37 20.52
N SER A 524 -23.58 -2.38 21.23
CA SER A 524 -22.88 -1.24 20.63
C SER A 524 -21.63 -1.64 19.85
N LEU A 525 -20.84 -2.58 20.37
CA LEU A 525 -19.69 -3.13 19.67
C LEU A 525 -20.14 -3.95 18.46
N THR A 526 -21.15 -4.81 18.65
CA THR A 526 -21.66 -5.72 17.62
C THR A 526 -22.18 -4.94 16.41
N ILE A 527 -23.11 -4.00 16.61
CA ILE A 527 -23.69 -3.22 15.50
C ILE A 527 -22.61 -2.40 14.78
N ARG A 528 -21.67 -1.80 15.52
CA ARG A 528 -20.59 -0.97 14.96
C ARG A 528 -19.59 -1.81 14.15
N LEU A 529 -19.28 -3.04 14.59
CA LEU A 529 -18.48 -3.98 13.80
C LEU A 529 -19.18 -4.35 12.50
N TYR A 530 -20.46 -4.72 12.53
CA TYR A 530 -21.21 -5.05 11.32
C TYR A 530 -21.32 -3.86 10.37
N ASP A 531 -21.60 -2.66 10.88
CA ASP A 531 -21.70 -1.44 10.08
C ASP A 531 -20.37 -1.14 9.37
N THR A 532 -19.29 -1.04 10.15
CA THR A 532 -17.95 -0.74 9.64
C THR A 532 -17.45 -1.84 8.69
N ALA A 533 -17.70 -3.13 9.00
CA ALA A 533 -17.35 -4.24 8.13
C ALA A 533 -18.12 -4.19 6.80
N SER A 534 -19.41 -3.85 6.85
CA SER A 534 -20.24 -3.76 5.66
C SER A 534 -19.76 -2.66 4.72
N GLU A 535 -19.31 -1.53 5.28
CA GLU A 535 -18.69 -0.46 4.52
C GLU A 535 -17.37 -0.92 3.90
N ALA A 536 -16.46 -1.49 4.69
CA ALA A 536 -15.17 -1.93 4.19
C ALA A 536 -15.31 -2.96 3.05
N LEU A 537 -16.16 -3.98 3.21
CA LEU A 537 -16.39 -5.01 2.20
C LEU A 537 -17.05 -4.45 0.93
N LEU A 538 -17.96 -3.49 1.10
CA LEU A 538 -18.60 -2.81 -0.01
C LEU A 538 -17.56 -2.03 -0.85
N VAL A 539 -16.63 -1.33 -0.20
CA VAL A 539 -15.55 -0.57 -0.88
C VAL A 539 -14.51 -1.47 -1.54
N THR A 540 -14.21 -2.63 -0.94
CA THR A 540 -13.30 -3.61 -1.55
C THR A 540 -13.97 -4.42 -2.65
N GLY A 541 -15.29 -4.32 -2.82
CA GLY A 541 -16.06 -5.11 -3.79
C GLY A 541 -16.20 -6.58 -3.42
N ASP A 542 -15.98 -6.96 -2.15
CA ASP A 542 -16.16 -8.33 -1.66
C ASP A 542 -17.65 -8.57 -1.35
N PHE A 543 -18.47 -8.54 -2.40
CA PHE A 543 -19.92 -8.68 -2.31
C PHE A 543 -20.33 -10.04 -1.75
N SER A 544 -19.51 -11.08 -1.94
CA SER A 544 -19.75 -12.42 -1.38
C SER A 544 -19.73 -12.37 0.14
N ARG A 545 -18.67 -11.84 0.76
CA ARG A 545 -18.63 -11.73 2.24
C ARG A 545 -19.64 -10.73 2.75
N LEU A 546 -19.85 -9.60 2.05
CA LEU A 546 -20.87 -8.63 2.43
C LEU A 546 -22.25 -9.28 2.56
N SER A 547 -22.64 -10.09 1.56
CA SER A 547 -23.93 -10.80 1.59
C SER A 547 -24.06 -11.76 2.78
N SER A 548 -22.96 -12.37 3.23
CA SER A 548 -22.96 -13.30 4.36
C SER A 548 -23.15 -12.63 5.73
N ILE A 549 -22.83 -11.34 5.86
CA ILE A 549 -22.89 -10.64 7.15
C ILE A 549 -24.08 -9.68 7.26
N ILE A 550 -24.65 -9.23 6.14
CA ILE A 550 -25.58 -8.10 6.11
C ILE A 550 -26.95 -8.42 6.73
N GLU A 551 -27.36 -9.69 6.74
CA GLU A 551 -28.66 -10.12 7.28
C GLU A 551 -28.74 -9.96 8.81
N GLN A 552 -27.64 -10.22 9.51
CA GLN A 552 -27.59 -10.18 10.98
C GLN A 552 -28.01 -8.83 11.56
N PRO A 553 -27.40 -7.69 11.20
CA PRO A 553 -27.82 -6.38 11.71
C PRO A 553 -29.24 -5.98 11.26
N LEU A 554 -29.73 -6.45 10.11
CA LEU A 554 -31.10 -6.20 9.67
C LEU A 554 -32.14 -6.92 10.55
N ILE A 555 -31.81 -8.11 11.05
CA ILE A 555 -32.67 -8.89 11.95
C ILE A 555 -32.57 -8.35 13.39
N PHE A 556 -31.35 -8.23 13.93
CA PHE A 556 -31.11 -7.97 15.36
C PHE A 556 -30.95 -6.49 15.73
N GLY A 557 -30.87 -5.58 14.76
CA GLY A 557 -30.87 -4.14 15.02
C GLY A 557 -32.13 -3.71 15.80
N ARG A 558 -31.94 -2.96 16.89
CA ARG A 558 -32.98 -2.57 17.86
C ARG A 558 -33.97 -1.55 17.32
N ASN A 559 -33.51 -0.66 16.44
CA ASN A 559 -34.31 0.38 15.82
C ASN A 559 -34.00 0.48 14.32
N PHE A 560 -34.74 1.33 13.61
CA PHE A 560 -34.59 1.48 12.18
C PHE A 560 -33.33 2.29 11.83
N GLU A 561 -32.96 3.24 12.68
CA GLU A 561 -31.79 4.12 12.53
C GLU A 561 -30.49 3.30 12.49
N ASP A 562 -30.35 2.31 13.36
CA ASP A 562 -29.21 1.37 13.42
C ASP A 562 -29.08 0.54 12.12
N LYS A 563 -30.18 0.39 11.35
CA LYS A 563 -30.22 -0.39 10.10
C LYS A 563 -30.02 0.47 8.86
N LEU A 564 -30.07 1.80 8.96
CA LEU A 564 -30.03 2.69 7.79
C LEU A 564 -28.74 2.53 6.98
N ASN A 565 -27.58 2.55 7.64
CA ASN A 565 -26.29 2.38 6.95
C ASN A 565 -26.17 0.99 6.31
N ILE A 566 -26.64 -0.05 7.01
CA ILE A 566 -26.67 -1.41 6.49
C ILE A 566 -27.55 -1.52 5.24
N TYR A 567 -28.75 -0.93 5.26
CA TYR A 567 -29.62 -0.87 4.09
C TYR A 567 -28.97 -0.10 2.94
N ASN A 568 -28.29 1.01 3.24
CA ASN A 568 -27.57 1.79 2.23
C ASN A 568 -26.48 0.94 1.56
N ASN A 569 -25.70 0.21 2.35
CA ASN A 569 -24.66 -0.68 1.84
C ASN A 569 -25.25 -1.87 1.05
N LEU A 570 -26.39 -2.41 1.48
CA LEU A 570 -27.12 -3.45 0.75
C LEU A 570 -27.58 -2.97 -0.63
N VAL A 571 -28.26 -1.83 -0.69
CA VAL A 571 -28.76 -1.26 -1.96
C VAL A 571 -27.59 -1.02 -2.92
N ARG A 572 -26.49 -0.42 -2.45
CA ARG A 572 -25.29 -0.16 -3.26
C ARG A 572 -24.63 -1.44 -3.76
N SER A 573 -24.55 -2.47 -2.91
CA SER A 573 -24.01 -3.79 -3.26
C SER A 573 -24.84 -4.48 -4.36
N LEU A 574 -26.17 -4.47 -4.20
CA LEU A 574 -27.10 -5.05 -5.18
C LEU A 574 -27.01 -4.33 -6.53
N GLY A 575 -26.96 -3.00 -6.52
CA GLY A 575 -26.75 -2.19 -7.72
C GLY A 575 -25.45 -2.54 -8.45
N SER A 576 -24.34 -2.57 -7.71
CA SER A 576 -23.01 -2.90 -8.26
C SER A 576 -22.90 -4.35 -8.76
N SER A 577 -23.70 -5.25 -8.19
CA SER A 577 -23.78 -6.67 -8.60
C SER A 577 -24.75 -6.90 -9.78
N GLY A 578 -25.30 -5.84 -10.38
CA GLY A 578 -26.26 -5.92 -11.48
C GLY A 578 -27.68 -6.36 -11.08
N LYS A 579 -27.96 -6.54 -9.78
CA LYS A 579 -29.28 -6.90 -9.23
C LYS A 579 -30.15 -5.66 -9.03
N THR A 580 -30.31 -4.87 -10.08
CA THR A 580 -30.93 -3.52 -10.00
C THR A 580 -32.39 -3.55 -9.56
N GLU A 581 -33.15 -4.60 -9.91
CA GLU A 581 -34.55 -4.71 -9.50
C GLU A 581 -34.71 -4.98 -7.99
N GLU A 582 -33.88 -5.87 -7.44
CA GLU A 582 -33.81 -6.12 -5.99
C GLU A 582 -33.41 -4.83 -5.27
N ALA A 583 -32.39 -4.14 -5.77
CA ALA A 583 -31.87 -2.91 -5.19
C ALA A 583 -32.93 -1.79 -5.11
N ILE A 584 -33.70 -1.57 -6.18
CA ILE A 584 -34.81 -0.59 -6.19
C ILE A 584 -35.90 -1.00 -5.22
N THR A 585 -36.27 -2.28 -5.21
CA THR A 585 -37.33 -2.79 -4.34
C THR A 585 -36.96 -2.57 -2.87
N THR A 586 -35.71 -2.87 -2.50
CA THR A 586 -35.16 -2.58 -1.17
C THR A 586 -35.15 -1.08 -0.88
N ALA A 587 -34.67 -0.24 -1.81
CA ALA A 587 -34.65 1.21 -1.62
C ALA A 587 -36.06 1.80 -1.39
N ILE A 588 -37.06 1.37 -2.16
CA ILE A 588 -38.46 1.81 -2.00
C ILE A 588 -39.03 1.35 -0.65
N ALA A 589 -38.74 0.13 -0.21
CA ALA A 589 -39.18 -0.36 1.10
C ALA A 589 -38.59 0.44 2.27
N VAL A 590 -37.33 0.87 2.14
CA VAL A 590 -36.67 1.74 3.14
C VAL A 590 -37.25 3.16 3.08
N LEU A 591 -37.51 3.70 1.89
CA LEU A 591 -38.15 5.00 1.72
C LEU A 591 -39.54 5.03 2.37
N ALA A 592 -40.34 3.96 2.23
CA ALA A 592 -41.64 3.86 2.90
C ALA A 592 -41.53 3.92 4.43
N GLN A 593 -40.49 3.30 5.01
CA GLN A 593 -40.20 3.40 6.46
C GLN A 593 -39.73 4.80 6.87
N LEU A 594 -39.10 5.55 5.98
CA LEU A 594 -38.76 6.98 6.15
C LEU A 594 -39.95 7.93 5.90
N GLY A 595 -41.15 7.40 5.67
CA GLY A 595 -42.37 8.16 5.39
C GLY A 595 -42.50 8.62 3.93
N GLU A 596 -41.64 8.15 3.03
CA GLU A 596 -41.63 8.50 1.61
C GLU A 596 -42.18 7.37 0.74
N VAL A 597 -43.48 7.41 0.45
CA VAL A 597 -44.12 6.44 -0.44
C VAL A 597 -43.80 6.75 -1.91
N VAL A 598 -43.07 5.85 -2.57
CA VAL A 598 -42.82 5.88 -4.02
C VAL A 598 -43.67 4.79 -4.69
N PRO A 599 -44.57 5.13 -5.63
CA PRO A 599 -45.37 4.12 -6.33
C PRO A 599 -44.49 3.20 -7.17
N THR A 600 -44.69 1.88 -7.03
CA THR A 600 -43.95 0.86 -7.80
C THR A 600 -44.56 0.59 -9.18
N THR A 601 -45.84 0.88 -9.36
CA THR A 601 -46.57 0.79 -10.63
C THR A 601 -47.10 2.17 -10.99
N ILE A 602 -46.68 2.70 -12.13
CA ILE A 602 -47.07 4.03 -12.60
C ILE A 602 -48.20 3.90 -13.62
N THR A 603 -49.42 4.23 -13.21
CA THR A 603 -50.56 4.42 -14.14
C THR A 603 -50.55 5.83 -14.71
N ALA A 604 -51.27 6.05 -15.80
CA ALA A 604 -51.38 7.38 -16.43
C ALA A 604 -51.94 8.44 -15.46
N ASP A 605 -52.91 8.07 -14.63
CA ASP A 605 -53.53 8.96 -13.64
C ASP A 605 -52.52 9.36 -12.56
N ILE A 606 -51.81 8.38 -11.96
CA ILE A 606 -50.78 8.63 -10.95
C ILE A 606 -49.68 9.54 -11.51
N TYR A 607 -49.24 9.26 -12.73
CA TYR A 607 -48.23 10.08 -13.40
C TYR A 607 -48.71 11.52 -13.62
N SER A 608 -49.94 11.69 -14.10
CA SER A 608 -50.54 13.01 -14.32
C SER A 608 -50.69 13.82 -13.02
N ASP A 609 -51.08 13.15 -11.94
CA ASP A 609 -51.22 13.77 -10.62
C ASP A 609 -49.87 14.25 -10.07
N GLU A 610 -48.83 13.40 -10.16
CA GLU A 610 -47.47 13.74 -9.74
C GLU A 610 -46.89 14.90 -10.57
N VAL A 611 -47.10 14.90 -11.89
CA VAL A 611 -46.70 16.00 -12.78
C VAL A 611 -47.42 17.30 -12.43
N THR A 612 -48.72 17.24 -12.15
CA THR A 612 -49.51 18.42 -11.78
C THR A 612 -49.06 18.96 -10.43
N SER A 613 -48.78 18.08 -9.48
CA SER A 613 -48.28 18.40 -8.14
C SER A 613 -46.94 19.14 -8.21
N ILE A 614 -45.95 18.58 -8.92
CA ILE A 614 -44.62 19.21 -9.00
C ILE A 614 -44.64 20.54 -9.77
N LYS A 615 -45.45 20.65 -10.83
CA LYS A 615 -45.63 21.92 -11.55
C LYS A 615 -46.23 22.99 -10.65
N ARG A 616 -47.26 22.65 -9.86
CA ARG A 616 -47.86 23.58 -8.89
C ARG A 616 -46.84 24.02 -7.84
N LEU A 617 -46.02 23.09 -7.34
CA LEU A 617 -44.99 23.39 -6.34
C LEU A 617 -43.92 24.36 -6.87
N LEU A 618 -43.59 24.28 -8.15
CA LEU A 618 -42.57 25.11 -8.80
C LEU A 618 -43.11 26.38 -9.48
N HIS A 619 -44.43 26.51 -9.66
CA HIS A 619 -45.06 27.57 -10.47
C HIS A 619 -44.61 29.00 -10.06
N ASP A 620 -44.60 29.27 -8.76
CA ASP A 620 -44.29 30.60 -8.21
C ASP A 620 -42.85 30.72 -7.68
N LYS A 621 -41.98 29.74 -7.97
CA LYS A 621 -40.59 29.75 -7.48
C LYS A 621 -39.66 30.32 -8.54
N SER A 622 -39.13 31.51 -8.26
CA SER A 622 -38.04 32.07 -9.06
C SER A 622 -36.74 31.31 -8.84
N ARG A 623 -35.78 31.50 -9.75
CA ARG A 623 -34.42 30.99 -9.58
C ARG A 623 -33.77 31.48 -8.29
N HIS A 624 -34.01 32.74 -7.90
CA HIS A 624 -33.51 33.25 -6.63
C HIS A 624 -34.13 32.50 -5.45
N ASP A 625 -35.44 32.24 -5.48
CA ASP A 625 -36.11 31.54 -4.38
C ASP A 625 -35.52 30.14 -4.16
N LEU A 626 -35.33 29.39 -5.25
CA LEU A 626 -34.73 28.05 -5.20
C LEU A 626 -33.28 28.07 -4.70
N LEU A 627 -32.49 29.06 -5.14
CA LEU A 627 -31.10 29.23 -4.69
C LEU A 627 -30.99 29.80 -3.28
N SER A 628 -32.07 30.28 -2.67
CA SER A 628 -32.11 30.81 -1.30
C SER A 628 -32.64 29.82 -0.27
N LEU A 629 -33.06 28.62 -0.69
CA LEU A 629 -33.55 27.58 0.22
C LEU A 629 -32.51 27.27 1.33
N PRO A 630 -32.96 27.03 2.57
CA PRO A 630 -32.08 26.70 3.69
C PRO A 630 -31.45 25.31 3.53
N MET A 631 -30.40 25.01 4.29
CA MET A 631 -29.82 23.66 4.32
C MET A 631 -30.79 22.68 4.99
N MET A 632 -30.87 21.46 4.45
CA MET A 632 -31.61 20.36 5.06
C MET A 632 -30.90 19.89 6.33
N VAL A 633 -31.61 19.86 7.46
CA VAL A 633 -31.08 19.46 8.78
C VAL A 633 -31.66 18.13 9.27
N ASP A 634 -32.85 17.76 8.80
CA ASP A 634 -33.53 16.52 9.20
C ASP A 634 -32.77 15.29 8.67
N VAL A 635 -32.28 14.46 9.60
CA VAL A 635 -31.47 13.27 9.30
C VAL A 635 -32.27 12.21 8.54
N HIS A 636 -33.57 12.04 8.82
CA HIS A 636 -34.41 11.09 8.09
C HIS A 636 -34.68 11.56 6.66
N LYS A 637 -34.84 12.87 6.45
CA LYS A 637 -34.98 13.43 5.10
C LYS A 637 -33.67 13.39 4.31
N LEU A 638 -32.53 13.58 4.97
CA LEU A 638 -31.21 13.38 4.37
C LEU A 638 -31.02 11.91 3.95
N ALA A 639 -31.39 10.95 4.79
CA ALA A 639 -31.37 9.53 4.44
C ALA A 639 -32.32 9.23 3.27
N ALA A 640 -33.54 9.80 3.27
CA ALA A 640 -34.47 9.63 2.17
C ALA A 640 -33.89 10.17 0.84
N MET A 641 -33.23 11.33 0.86
CA MET A 641 -32.54 11.89 -0.31
C MET A 641 -31.43 10.95 -0.82
N GLN A 642 -30.70 10.28 0.07
CA GLN A 642 -29.68 9.29 -0.31
C GLN A 642 -30.31 8.06 -0.99
N PHE A 643 -31.35 7.47 -0.41
CA PHE A 643 -32.03 6.32 -1.02
C PHE A 643 -32.72 6.67 -2.35
N LEU A 644 -33.32 7.86 -2.47
CA LEU A 644 -33.87 8.35 -3.73
C LEU A 644 -32.76 8.50 -4.79
N ASN A 645 -31.60 9.06 -4.43
CA ASN A 645 -30.45 9.18 -5.33
C ASN A 645 -29.93 7.83 -5.82
N HIS A 646 -29.87 6.81 -4.95
CA HIS A 646 -29.54 5.45 -5.37
C HIS A 646 -30.61 4.87 -6.31
N ALA A 647 -31.88 5.08 -5.99
CA ALA A 647 -33.00 4.58 -6.78
C ALA A 647 -33.06 5.20 -8.19
N VAL A 648 -32.74 6.49 -8.37
CA VAL A 648 -32.76 7.15 -9.71
C VAL A 648 -31.89 6.40 -10.71
N ILE A 649 -30.65 6.08 -10.34
CA ILE A 649 -29.68 5.45 -11.25
C ILE A 649 -30.14 4.04 -11.62
N MET A 650 -30.60 3.27 -10.65
CA MET A 650 -31.05 1.90 -10.89
C MET A 650 -32.37 1.87 -11.67
N ALA A 651 -33.26 2.84 -11.42
CA ALA A 651 -34.52 2.98 -12.14
C ALA A 651 -34.31 3.28 -13.62
N TYR A 652 -33.29 4.07 -13.97
CA TYR A 652 -32.90 4.29 -15.36
C TYR A 652 -32.63 2.98 -16.10
N ALA A 653 -31.94 2.03 -15.46
CA ALA A 653 -31.59 0.74 -16.07
C ALA A 653 -32.76 -0.26 -16.14
N SER A 654 -33.67 -0.25 -15.16
CA SER A 654 -34.65 -1.34 -14.99
C SER A 654 -36.12 -0.92 -14.98
N LYS A 655 -36.47 0.28 -14.50
CA LYS A 655 -37.85 0.79 -14.41
C LYS A 655 -37.92 2.28 -14.79
N PRO A 656 -37.68 2.66 -16.07
CA PRO A 656 -37.53 4.06 -16.47
C PRO A 656 -38.74 4.95 -16.16
N ALA A 657 -39.95 4.39 -16.16
CA ALA A 657 -41.19 5.12 -15.86
C ALA A 657 -41.24 5.68 -14.43
N ILE A 658 -40.51 5.11 -13.48
CA ILE A 658 -40.48 5.56 -12.08
C ILE A 658 -39.50 6.74 -11.89
N MET A 659 -38.51 6.88 -12.76
CA MET A 659 -37.43 7.86 -12.64
C MET A 659 -37.92 9.31 -12.46
N PRO A 660 -38.90 9.82 -13.24
CA PRO A 660 -39.40 11.19 -13.05
C PRO A 660 -40.06 11.39 -11.67
N ILE A 661 -40.79 10.38 -11.19
CA ILE A 661 -41.48 10.43 -9.90
C ILE A 661 -40.47 10.54 -8.76
N ILE A 662 -39.37 9.79 -8.83
CA ILE A 662 -38.27 9.88 -7.85
C ILE A 662 -37.68 11.30 -7.87
N ALA A 663 -37.39 11.86 -9.06
CA ALA A 663 -36.86 13.21 -9.17
C ALA A 663 -37.81 14.29 -8.62
N PHE A 664 -39.13 14.17 -8.89
CA PHE A 664 -40.14 15.07 -8.33
C PHE A 664 -40.16 15.02 -6.81
N ARG A 665 -40.01 13.81 -6.24
CA ARG A 665 -39.97 13.62 -4.80
C ARG A 665 -38.75 14.25 -4.16
N MET A 666 -37.58 14.11 -4.78
CA MET A 666 -36.35 14.76 -4.33
C MET A 666 -36.49 16.29 -4.32
N ILE A 667 -37.14 16.87 -5.33
CA ILE A 667 -37.41 18.32 -5.39
C ILE A 667 -38.41 18.72 -4.30
N LYS A 668 -39.48 17.95 -4.11
CA LYS A 668 -40.47 18.20 -3.06
C LYS A 668 -39.83 18.27 -1.68
N LEU A 669 -39.01 17.26 -1.35
CA LEU A 669 -38.22 17.24 -0.11
C LEU A 669 -37.30 18.44 0.00
N SER A 670 -36.65 18.82 -1.10
CA SER A 670 -35.73 19.96 -1.13
C SER A 670 -36.42 21.30 -0.85
N ILE A 671 -37.68 21.44 -1.30
CA ILE A 671 -38.48 22.66 -1.09
C ILE A 671 -39.09 22.69 0.30
N GLU A 672 -39.58 21.55 0.81
CA GLU A 672 -40.27 21.46 2.09
C GLU A 672 -39.30 21.44 3.29
N HIS A 673 -38.13 20.81 3.14
CA HIS A 673 -37.19 20.56 4.24
C HIS A 673 -35.81 21.21 4.05
N GLY A 674 -35.61 21.97 2.97
CA GLY A 674 -34.33 22.58 2.62
C GLY A 674 -33.48 21.73 1.68
N VAL A 675 -32.42 22.30 1.14
CA VAL A 675 -31.55 21.68 0.14
C VAL A 675 -30.39 20.91 0.78
N CYS A 676 -29.99 19.82 0.15
CA CYS A 676 -28.75 19.09 0.45
C CYS A 676 -27.95 18.91 -0.85
N ASN A 677 -26.74 18.35 -0.78
CA ASN A 677 -25.88 18.16 -1.96
C ASN A 677 -26.65 17.51 -3.12
N ILE A 678 -27.45 16.48 -2.82
CA ILE A 678 -28.26 15.69 -3.76
C ILE A 678 -29.33 16.53 -4.48
N SER A 679 -29.81 17.62 -3.87
CA SER A 679 -30.84 18.49 -4.45
C SER A 679 -30.43 19.06 -5.81
N ALA A 680 -29.15 19.36 -6.02
CA ALA A 680 -28.66 19.84 -7.31
C ALA A 680 -28.92 18.82 -8.43
N PHE A 681 -28.65 17.54 -8.18
CA PHE A 681 -28.95 16.46 -9.13
C PHE A 681 -30.44 16.34 -9.41
N ALA A 682 -31.30 16.50 -8.41
CA ALA A 682 -32.75 16.43 -8.57
C ALA A 682 -33.29 17.47 -9.58
N PHE A 683 -32.85 18.73 -9.46
CA PHE A 683 -33.22 19.79 -10.40
C PHE A 683 -32.68 19.53 -11.81
N GLY A 684 -31.49 18.94 -11.93
CA GLY A 684 -30.94 18.49 -13.21
C GLY A 684 -31.82 17.41 -13.87
N CYS A 685 -32.18 16.37 -13.12
CA CYS A 685 -33.06 15.30 -13.59
C CYS A 685 -34.43 15.82 -14.02
N TYR A 686 -35.01 16.77 -13.27
CA TYR A 686 -36.26 17.44 -13.66
C TYR A 686 -36.10 18.24 -14.95
N GLY A 687 -34.98 18.95 -15.13
CA GLY A 687 -34.66 19.63 -16.38
C GLY A 687 -34.56 18.67 -17.57
N GLY A 688 -33.88 17.53 -17.40
CA GLY A 688 -33.80 16.48 -18.43
C GLY A 688 -35.18 15.90 -18.77
N TRP A 689 -36.03 15.70 -17.76
CA TRP A 689 -37.41 15.26 -17.96
C TRP A 689 -38.26 16.27 -18.74
N LEU A 690 -38.13 17.58 -18.48
CA LEU A 690 -38.82 18.63 -19.24
C LEU A 690 -38.45 18.59 -20.73
N VAL A 691 -37.18 18.35 -21.02
CA VAL A 691 -36.67 18.22 -22.39
C VAL A 691 -37.19 16.93 -23.06
N GLY A 692 -37.11 15.79 -22.36
CA GLY A 692 -37.33 14.47 -22.94
C GLY A 692 -38.79 13.98 -22.97
N ALA A 693 -39.61 14.30 -21.97
CA ALA A 693 -40.92 13.68 -21.80
C ALA A 693 -42.11 14.65 -21.92
N LEU A 694 -41.89 15.96 -21.75
CA LEU A 694 -42.96 16.94 -21.61
C LEU A 694 -42.90 18.01 -22.72
N ASN A 695 -43.59 17.78 -23.83
CA ASN A 695 -43.75 18.75 -24.94
C ASN A 695 -42.44 19.36 -25.49
N SER A 696 -41.27 18.81 -25.13
CA SER A 696 -39.96 19.38 -25.41
C SER A 696 -39.80 20.82 -24.89
N ASP A 697 -40.08 21.05 -23.59
CA ASP A 697 -39.83 22.33 -22.93
C ASP A 697 -38.32 22.56 -22.71
N PHE A 698 -37.62 22.91 -23.79
CA PHE A 698 -36.18 23.17 -23.80
C PHE A 698 -35.79 24.36 -22.92
N GLU A 699 -36.63 25.40 -22.85
CA GLU A 699 -36.35 26.59 -22.06
C GLU A 699 -36.47 26.30 -20.56
N GLY A 700 -37.53 25.59 -20.16
CA GLY A 700 -37.70 25.11 -18.80
C GLY A 700 -36.56 24.16 -18.39
N GLY A 701 -36.18 23.24 -19.28
CA GLY A 701 -35.03 22.35 -19.10
C GLY A 701 -33.73 23.09 -18.82
N PHE A 702 -33.38 24.05 -19.68
CA PHE A 702 -32.16 24.85 -19.54
C PHE A 702 -32.17 25.73 -18.28
N ARG A 703 -33.33 26.31 -17.93
CA ARG A 703 -33.51 27.06 -16.68
C ARG A 703 -33.21 26.19 -15.46
N MET A 704 -33.72 24.96 -15.43
CA MET A 704 -33.50 24.02 -14.33
C MET A 704 -32.06 23.50 -14.29
N GLY A 705 -31.42 23.27 -15.44
CA GLY A 705 -29.99 22.94 -15.51
C GLY A 705 -29.10 24.04 -14.92
N ARG A 706 -29.44 25.31 -15.15
CA ARG A 706 -28.73 26.45 -14.52
C ARG A 706 -28.95 26.52 -13.02
N VAL A 707 -30.18 26.30 -12.54
CA VAL A 707 -30.46 26.21 -11.09
C VAL A 707 -29.62 25.11 -10.46
N ALA A 708 -29.58 23.93 -11.10
CA ALA A 708 -28.82 22.79 -10.60
C ALA A 708 -27.30 23.08 -10.50
N THR A 709 -26.71 23.70 -11.51
CA THR A 709 -25.27 24.02 -11.52
C THR A 709 -24.92 25.09 -10.47
N GLU A 710 -25.75 26.12 -10.32
CA GLU A 710 -25.53 27.16 -9.30
C GLU A 710 -25.76 26.64 -7.89
N LEU A 711 -26.75 25.75 -7.71
CA LEU A 711 -26.98 25.10 -6.44
C LEU A 711 -25.80 24.18 -6.07
N MET A 712 -25.28 23.41 -7.03
CA MET A 712 -24.07 22.59 -6.84
C MET A 712 -22.87 23.44 -6.39
N LYS A 713 -22.65 24.60 -7.01
CA LYS A 713 -21.58 25.54 -6.61
C LYS A 713 -21.80 26.11 -5.21
N ARG A 714 -23.02 26.56 -4.90
CA ARG A 714 -23.37 27.10 -3.57
C ARG A 714 -23.14 26.07 -2.47
N LEU A 715 -23.53 24.83 -2.72
CA LEU A 715 -23.42 23.73 -1.76
C LEU A 715 -22.02 23.11 -1.69
N ASN A 716 -21.11 23.51 -2.59
CA ASN A 716 -19.83 22.84 -2.80
C ASN A 716 -20.00 21.32 -3.00
N ALA A 717 -21.04 20.92 -3.74
CA ALA A 717 -21.46 19.53 -3.92
C ALA A 717 -20.63 18.82 -5.00
N ILE A 718 -19.31 18.77 -4.82
CA ILE A 718 -18.35 18.26 -5.81
C ILE A 718 -18.62 16.77 -6.14
N GLU A 719 -19.10 16.00 -5.16
CA GLU A 719 -19.42 14.56 -5.30
C GLU A 719 -20.49 14.26 -6.36
N ILE A 720 -21.33 15.25 -6.66
CA ILE A 720 -22.44 15.09 -7.59
C ILE A 720 -22.08 15.55 -9.00
N ILE A 721 -20.93 16.21 -9.19
CA ILE A 721 -20.50 16.71 -10.49
C ILE A 721 -20.57 15.64 -11.58
N PRO A 722 -20.02 14.42 -11.41
CA PRO A 722 -20.06 13.42 -12.46
C PRO A 722 -21.49 13.12 -12.93
N ARG A 723 -22.42 12.95 -11.97
CA ARG A 723 -23.84 12.67 -12.24
C ARG A 723 -24.54 13.85 -12.89
N LEU A 724 -24.35 15.03 -12.30
CA LEU A 724 -25.03 16.23 -12.72
C LEU A 724 -24.59 16.69 -14.11
N TYR A 725 -23.29 16.59 -14.40
CA TYR A 725 -22.75 16.99 -15.70
C TYR A 725 -23.19 16.03 -16.81
N THR A 726 -23.27 14.72 -16.56
CA THR A 726 -23.89 13.79 -17.52
C THR A 726 -25.32 14.23 -17.83
N THR A 727 -26.12 14.56 -16.81
CA THR A 727 -27.51 15.01 -17.01
C THR A 727 -27.59 16.34 -17.76
N ILE A 728 -26.84 17.36 -17.35
CA ILE A 728 -26.92 18.70 -17.94
C ILE A 728 -26.33 18.71 -19.35
N TYR A 729 -25.07 18.30 -19.48
CA TYR A 729 -24.32 18.47 -20.72
C TYR A 729 -24.63 17.39 -21.75
N GLY A 730 -25.07 16.21 -21.30
CA GLY A 730 -25.48 15.11 -22.17
C GLY A 730 -26.93 15.18 -22.64
N TYR A 731 -27.87 15.66 -21.82
CA TYR A 731 -29.31 15.60 -22.15
C TYR A 731 -29.99 16.97 -22.31
N ILE A 732 -29.49 18.03 -21.67
CA ILE A 732 -30.14 19.35 -21.69
C ILE A 732 -29.41 20.29 -22.67
N ASN A 733 -28.12 20.51 -22.49
CA ASN A 733 -27.38 21.54 -23.23
C ASN A 733 -27.23 21.22 -24.72
N ILE A 734 -27.24 19.95 -25.12
CA ILE A 734 -27.17 19.55 -26.54
C ILE A 734 -28.27 20.18 -27.42
N TRP A 735 -29.38 20.64 -26.82
CA TRP A 735 -30.49 21.29 -27.52
C TRP A 735 -30.32 22.80 -27.68
N LYS A 736 -29.37 23.43 -26.96
CA LYS A 736 -29.11 24.88 -27.01
C LYS A 736 -27.68 25.25 -27.41
N GLU A 737 -26.72 24.37 -27.14
CA GLU A 737 -25.29 24.61 -27.31
C GLU A 737 -24.70 23.54 -28.25
N PRO A 738 -23.67 23.88 -29.05
CA PRO A 738 -22.95 22.90 -29.84
C PRO A 738 -22.37 21.80 -28.94
N PHE A 739 -22.40 20.56 -29.39
CA PHE A 739 -21.87 19.41 -28.63
C PHE A 739 -20.41 19.62 -28.18
N GLN A 740 -19.60 20.32 -28.98
CA GLN A 740 -18.21 20.65 -28.66
C GLN A 740 -18.08 21.51 -27.38
N ALA A 741 -19.07 22.34 -27.07
CA ALA A 741 -19.09 23.16 -25.85
C ALA A 741 -19.36 22.31 -24.59
N SER A 742 -20.04 21.18 -24.74
CA SER A 742 -20.30 20.21 -23.67
C SER A 742 -19.12 19.27 -23.40
N LEU A 743 -18.25 19.01 -24.40
CA LEU A 743 -17.20 17.99 -24.32
C LEU A 743 -16.20 18.24 -23.18
N SER A 744 -15.76 19.48 -22.98
CA SER A 744 -14.83 19.81 -21.90
C SER A 744 -15.42 19.52 -20.52
N LYS A 745 -16.74 19.62 -20.38
CA LYS A 745 -17.44 19.35 -19.12
C LYS A 745 -17.60 17.85 -18.87
N HIS A 746 -17.80 17.06 -19.92
CA HIS A 746 -17.77 15.61 -19.81
C HIS A 746 -16.39 15.09 -19.40
N LEU A 747 -15.30 15.63 -19.94
CA LEU A 747 -13.94 15.29 -19.51
C LEU A 747 -13.69 15.67 -18.04
N GLU A 748 -14.08 16.88 -17.63
CA GLU A 748 -14.02 17.32 -16.22
C GLU A 748 -14.81 16.36 -15.30
N ALA A 749 -16.00 15.93 -15.72
CA ALA A 749 -16.82 14.97 -14.99
C ALA A 749 -16.19 13.57 -14.91
N TYR A 750 -15.54 13.12 -15.99
CA TYR A 750 -14.80 11.86 -16.03
C TYR A 750 -13.63 11.88 -15.04
N ASP A 751 -12.79 12.93 -15.08
CA ASP A 751 -11.64 13.06 -14.20
C ASP A 751 -12.05 13.13 -12.73
N ILE A 752 -13.12 13.89 -12.42
CA ILE A 752 -13.68 13.97 -11.08
C ILE A 752 -14.28 12.62 -10.64
N GLY A 753 -14.98 11.92 -11.55
CA GLY A 753 -15.58 10.61 -11.27
C GLY A 753 -14.51 9.55 -10.98
N THR A 754 -13.50 9.44 -11.84
CA THR A 754 -12.37 8.51 -11.69
C THR A 754 -11.54 8.84 -10.45
N SER A 755 -11.23 10.11 -10.20
CA SER A 755 -10.48 10.53 -9.01
C SER A 755 -11.26 10.36 -7.70
N ARG A 756 -12.58 10.18 -7.74
CA ARG A 756 -13.40 9.80 -6.58
C ARG A 756 -13.76 8.31 -6.56
N GLY A 757 -13.44 7.59 -7.64
CA GLY A 757 -13.75 6.19 -7.89
C GLY A 757 -15.23 5.87 -8.08
N ASP A 758 -16.05 6.85 -8.49
CA ASP A 758 -17.39 6.61 -9.05
C ASP A 758 -17.24 6.20 -10.53
N MET A 759 -16.66 5.01 -10.75
CA MET A 759 -16.29 4.52 -12.09
C MET A 759 -17.52 4.32 -12.99
N GLU A 760 -18.66 3.92 -12.41
CA GLU A 760 -19.90 3.70 -13.16
C GLU A 760 -20.31 4.99 -13.89
N ILE A 761 -20.34 6.12 -13.17
CA ILE A 761 -20.74 7.41 -13.74
C ILE A 761 -19.60 8.10 -14.48
N ALA A 762 -18.34 7.88 -14.10
CA ALA A 762 -17.21 8.36 -14.87
C ALA A 762 -17.30 7.83 -16.31
N ILE A 763 -17.53 6.53 -16.49
CA ILE A 763 -17.64 5.89 -17.80
C ILE A 763 -18.77 6.49 -18.64
N PHE A 764 -19.93 6.81 -18.04
CA PHE A 764 -21.02 7.49 -18.74
C PHE A 764 -20.67 8.89 -19.28
N ASN A 765 -19.59 9.50 -18.82
CA ASN A 765 -19.10 10.78 -19.36
C ASN A 765 -18.07 10.61 -20.50
N LEU A 766 -17.60 9.39 -20.77
CA LEU A 766 -16.76 9.10 -21.95
C LEU A 766 -17.57 8.75 -23.20
N PHE A 767 -18.78 8.23 -22.99
CA PHE A 767 -19.75 7.88 -24.03
C PHE A 767 -20.71 9.04 -24.28
#